data_AF-A0AAN8A8M6-F1
#
_entry.id   AF-A0AAN8A8M6-F1
#
_cell.length_a   1.000
_cell.length_b   1.000
_cell.length_c   1.000
_cell.angle_alpha   90.00
_cell.angle_beta   90.00
_cell.angle_gamma   90.00
#
_symmetry.space_group_name_H-M   'P 1'
#
loop_
_entity.id
_entity.type
_entity.pdbx_description
1 polymer ?
#
loop_
_entity_poly.entity_id
_entity_poly.type
_entity_poly.pdbx_seq_one_letter_code
_entity_poly.pdbx_strand_id
1 'polypeptide(L)'
;MDKNWNTRQFSNIISTRLTDILSNISAADQILVIQLTLLPLLNEILSFTQLKDRTPVRKIVILDENQVIDDLQTIMNNDPGMELVFLIDVKVNLIVPSIFTKIQSKFTINKLNIIYSTWETQDTNHLEELPHFIKSQIPRSKLYPWFTLPIPRIDDDLLLANVLLNDDNDSLYHPNRSSMKQCTRSILRNNMINCVLSLLKTTNTTITTAVSIGDESTILLNQLKNRMAREEDQNDLFIKSTLYENKYDINLETDLIVIERDVDPITPLLTQLSYIGIIDDFFKFDQSLSSLETKKDIKLNYVNDDIWQEIKYCNFGTIGPTLNKMAKELQIKYDSRHTAETVGEIKNFVESLSTLQENQRLLKMHTLLSSDVLEQVETNPELQFSRILELEQDILSDYVHSSELYLKLMDLIYENEVPRDRILKLVSLIALCKRGIKDSDFESLKTDLIDRFGIDTLFILQRLQKMKYLAKKSSGNELLLKRNYRSIAKWLETLPIDENENSNAEKEASSPTSLSFAFCGVVPITIRILQLLYERTFLSKSYSSQQPFILSREPSLIATKELFEKIYGNKMVVQELALVPKPSKKSRIKSSNSNSSSNKKNYQHRDVSIIIFLGGITLGEVAIIKHLQESLRLKGIHKRFIIIADGIFRLLP
;
A
#
# COMPACT_ATOMS: atom_id res chain seq x y z
N MET A 1 9.14 18.48 -10.05
CA MET A 1 8.33 17.87 -8.98
C MET A 1 7.38 18.93 -8.48
N ASP A 2 6.12 18.57 -8.26
CA ASP A 2 5.18 19.44 -7.56
C ASP A 2 5.77 19.75 -6.18
N LYS A 3 5.99 21.04 -5.85
CA LYS A 3 6.75 21.40 -4.64
C LYS A 3 6.05 20.94 -3.35
N ASN A 4 4.74 20.75 -3.42
CA ASN A 4 3.89 20.48 -2.26
C ASN A 4 3.89 19.01 -1.83
N TRP A 5 4.04 18.06 -2.76
CA TRP A 5 4.07 16.62 -2.49
C TRP A 5 5.50 16.06 -2.47
N ASN A 6 6.37 16.70 -1.69
CA ASN A 6 7.69 16.16 -1.37
C ASN A 6 7.61 15.27 -0.11
N THR A 7 7.21 14.02 -0.30
CA THR A 7 6.97 13.03 0.77
C THR A 7 8.19 12.77 1.64
N ARG A 8 9.41 12.94 1.12
CA ARG A 8 10.66 12.82 1.89
C ARG A 8 10.77 13.85 3.03
N GLN A 9 10.05 14.97 2.95
CA GLN A 9 10.04 15.97 4.03
C GLN A 9 9.16 15.58 5.22
N PHE A 10 8.27 14.59 5.06
CA PHE A 10 7.33 14.21 6.12
C PHE A 10 8.05 13.64 7.36
N SER A 11 9.14 12.90 7.17
CA SER A 11 9.97 12.42 8.29
C SER A 11 10.53 13.57 9.14
N ASN A 12 11.03 14.62 8.48
CA ASN A 12 11.52 15.82 9.16
C ASN A 12 10.39 16.57 9.89
N ILE A 13 9.21 16.72 9.28
CA ILE A 13 8.05 17.36 9.91
C ILE A 13 7.65 16.62 11.19
N ILE A 14 7.53 15.30 11.12
CA ILE A 14 7.15 14.45 12.27
C ILE A 14 8.23 14.49 13.36
N SER A 15 9.51 14.45 12.96
CA SER A 15 10.67 14.55 13.84
C SER A 15 10.65 15.86 14.64
N THR A 16 10.50 17.00 13.96
CA THR A 16 10.40 18.33 14.61
C THR A 16 9.20 18.40 15.56
N ARG A 17 8.02 17.93 15.13
CA ARG A 17 6.83 17.89 15.99
C ARG A 17 7.08 17.09 17.27
N LEU A 18 7.77 15.95 17.20
CA LEU A 18 8.09 15.14 18.38
C LEU A 18 9.08 15.85 19.30
N THR A 19 10.16 16.42 18.75
CA THR A 19 11.20 17.10 19.54
C THR A 19 10.64 18.33 20.26
N ASP A 20 9.72 19.06 19.62
CA ASP A 20 9.06 20.22 20.21
C ASP A 20 8.16 19.80 21.38
N ILE A 21 7.41 18.71 21.23
CA ILE A 21 6.57 18.16 22.31
C ILE A 21 7.44 17.76 23.50
N LEU A 22 8.49 16.96 23.28
CA LEU A 22 9.38 16.48 24.34
C LEU A 22 10.03 17.63 25.11
N SER A 23 10.45 18.68 24.41
CA SER A 23 11.04 19.88 25.02
C SER A 23 10.03 20.73 25.80
N ASN A 24 8.76 20.73 25.38
CA ASN A 24 7.70 21.49 26.02
C ASN A 24 7.09 20.80 27.26
N ILE A 25 7.30 19.48 27.44
CA ILE A 25 6.78 18.75 28.61
C ILE A 25 7.44 19.26 29.89
N SER A 26 8.78 19.33 29.89
CA SER A 26 9.59 19.66 31.07
C SER A 26 11.04 19.91 30.68
N ALA A 27 11.73 20.77 31.43
CA ALA A 27 13.16 21.03 31.29
C ALA A 27 14.04 19.98 32.02
N ALA A 28 13.44 19.12 32.85
CA ALA A 28 14.16 18.05 33.55
C ALA A 28 14.55 16.92 32.59
N ASP A 29 15.57 16.13 32.96
CA ASP A 29 15.95 14.94 32.19
C ASP A 29 14.79 13.93 32.16
N GLN A 30 14.55 13.33 31.00
CA GLN A 30 13.39 12.45 30.75
C GLN A 30 13.81 11.01 30.45
N ILE A 31 13.02 10.06 30.95
CA ILE A 31 13.01 8.66 30.51
C ILE A 31 11.83 8.49 29.55
N LEU A 32 12.14 8.19 28.29
CA LEU A 32 11.13 7.96 27.26
C LEU A 32 10.75 6.47 27.21
N VAL A 33 9.52 6.14 27.61
CA VAL A 33 8.98 4.79 27.60
C VAL A 33 8.16 4.59 26.32
N ILE A 34 8.55 3.66 25.45
CA ILE A 34 8.06 3.58 24.06
C ILE A 34 7.32 2.27 23.82
N GLN A 35 6.10 2.33 23.28
CA GLN A 35 5.41 1.15 22.77
C GLN A 35 6.16 0.55 21.58
N LEU A 36 6.36 -0.77 21.58
CA LEU A 36 7.19 -1.48 20.61
C LEU A 36 6.82 -1.18 19.14
N THR A 37 5.52 -1.05 18.86
CA THR A 37 4.98 -0.74 17.51
C THR A 37 5.45 0.60 16.94
N LEU A 38 5.84 1.55 17.79
CA LEU A 38 6.35 2.87 17.38
C LEU A 38 7.87 2.91 17.18
N LEU A 39 8.60 1.90 17.67
CA LEU A 39 10.05 1.87 17.58
C LEU A 39 10.57 1.91 16.11
N PRO A 40 9.97 1.17 15.16
CA PRO A 40 10.27 1.31 13.73
C PRO A 40 10.21 2.74 13.21
N LEU A 41 9.10 3.44 13.51
CA LEU A 41 8.89 4.81 13.07
C LEU A 41 9.89 5.77 13.71
N LEU A 42 10.17 5.61 15.00
CA LEU A 42 11.11 6.48 15.72
C LEU A 42 12.53 6.37 15.18
N ASN A 43 13.01 5.14 14.95
CA ASN A 43 14.35 4.89 14.42
C ASN A 43 14.55 5.47 13.00
N GLU A 44 13.47 5.62 12.24
CA GLU A 44 13.49 6.18 10.89
C GLU A 44 13.58 7.71 10.90
N ILE A 45 12.95 8.37 11.89
CA ILE A 45 12.89 9.85 11.95
C ILE A 45 14.01 10.48 12.77
N LEU A 46 14.58 9.75 13.75
CA LEU A 46 15.57 10.25 14.70
C LEU A 46 16.54 9.16 15.15
N SER A 47 17.84 9.45 15.11
CA SER A 47 18.82 8.64 15.84
C SER A 47 18.77 8.94 17.34
N PHE A 48 19.20 8.00 18.18
CA PHE A 48 19.26 8.23 19.62
C PHE A 48 20.18 9.41 20.00
N THR A 49 21.25 9.64 19.23
CA THR A 49 22.12 10.82 19.41
C THR A 49 21.35 12.11 19.13
N GLN A 50 20.64 12.19 17.99
CA GLN A 50 19.82 13.35 17.65
C GLN A 50 18.72 13.60 18.67
N LEU A 51 18.11 12.55 19.22
CA LEU A 51 17.10 12.66 20.26
C LEU A 51 17.69 13.30 21.54
N LYS A 52 18.86 12.83 22.00
CA LYS A 52 19.53 13.37 23.18
C LYS A 52 19.99 14.82 23.00
N ASP A 53 20.45 15.18 21.81
CA ASP A 53 20.96 16.52 21.52
C ASP A 53 19.83 17.55 21.40
N ARG A 54 18.66 17.13 20.88
CA ARG A 54 17.53 18.03 20.61
C ARG A 54 16.48 18.06 21.72
N THR A 55 16.54 17.15 22.69
CA THR A 55 15.49 17.00 23.72
C THR A 55 16.09 16.69 25.10
N PRO A 56 15.29 16.81 26.17
CA PRO A 56 15.70 16.41 27.52
C PRO A 56 15.79 14.89 27.74
N VAL A 57 15.51 14.05 26.72
CA VAL A 57 15.57 12.59 26.86
C VAL A 57 17.00 12.12 27.11
N ARG A 58 17.19 11.25 28.10
CA ARG A 58 18.49 10.63 28.45
C ARG A 58 18.48 9.11 28.35
N LYS A 59 17.34 8.49 28.61
CA LYS A 59 17.14 7.04 28.60
C LYS A 59 15.89 6.68 27.81
N ILE A 60 15.92 5.52 27.18
CA ILE A 60 14.76 4.92 26.50
C ILE A 60 14.50 3.56 27.14
N VAL A 61 13.22 3.25 27.38
CA VAL A 61 12.75 1.95 27.84
C VAL A 61 11.62 1.48 26.93
N ILE A 62 11.59 0.20 26.59
CA ILE A 62 10.48 -0.36 25.81
C ILE A 62 9.32 -0.67 26.77
N LEU A 63 8.11 -0.33 26.37
CA LEU A 63 6.89 -0.68 27.10
C LEU A 63 6.56 -2.17 26.89
N ASP A 64 7.32 -3.02 27.56
CA ASP A 64 7.03 -4.45 27.71
C ASP A 64 6.27 -4.66 29.02
N GLU A 65 5.07 -5.26 28.96
CA GLU A 65 4.23 -5.50 30.13
C GLU A 65 4.92 -6.33 31.22
N ASN A 66 5.91 -7.16 30.86
CA ASN A 66 6.60 -8.04 31.80
C ASN A 66 7.79 -7.38 32.49
N GLN A 67 8.56 -6.55 31.77
CA GLN A 67 9.89 -6.12 32.21
C GLN A 67 10.00 -4.62 32.51
N VAL A 68 9.11 -3.79 31.96
CA VAL A 68 9.19 -2.32 32.04
C VAL A 68 9.28 -1.80 33.48
N ILE A 69 8.60 -2.44 34.42
CA ILE A 69 8.58 -2.02 35.82
C ILE A 69 9.95 -2.18 36.47
N ASP A 70 10.65 -3.27 36.20
CA ASP A 70 11.93 -3.60 36.82
C ASP A 70 13.06 -2.77 36.19
N ASP A 71 12.98 -2.54 34.88
CA ASP A 71 13.88 -1.64 34.16
C ASP A 71 13.76 -0.20 34.68
N LEU A 72 12.52 0.31 34.81
CA LEU A 72 12.26 1.63 35.37
C LEU A 72 12.75 1.75 36.81
N GLN A 73 12.55 0.71 37.64
CA GLN A 73 13.01 0.72 39.03
C GLN A 73 14.54 0.79 39.11
N THR A 74 15.24 0.06 38.23
CA THR A 74 16.71 0.07 38.17
C THR A 74 17.24 1.44 37.73
N ILE A 75 16.62 2.05 36.70
CA ILE A 75 17.03 3.37 36.20
C ILE A 75 16.75 4.45 37.25
N MET A 76 15.56 4.47 37.86
CA MET A 76 15.18 5.50 38.83
C MET A 76 15.97 5.41 40.14
N ASN A 77 16.46 4.22 40.52
CA ASN A 77 17.35 4.06 41.67
C ASN A 77 18.76 4.61 41.41
N ASN A 78 19.25 4.49 40.18
CA ASN A 78 20.57 4.98 39.79
C ASN A 78 20.58 6.49 39.52
N ASP A 79 19.55 6.98 38.83
CA ASP A 79 19.41 8.37 38.39
C ASP A 79 18.08 8.97 38.93
N PRO A 80 18.00 9.32 40.23
CA PRO A 80 16.78 9.87 40.81
C PRO A 80 16.48 11.27 40.26
N GLY A 81 15.21 11.52 39.92
CA GLY A 81 14.73 12.83 39.47
C GLY A 81 14.43 12.94 37.98
N MET A 82 14.64 11.88 37.19
CA MET A 82 14.18 11.85 35.80
C MET A 82 12.66 11.73 35.70
N GLU A 83 12.06 12.47 34.77
CA GLU A 83 10.62 12.46 34.53
C GLU A 83 10.23 11.37 33.53
N LEU A 84 9.12 10.67 33.80
CA LEU A 84 8.61 9.61 32.94
C LEU A 84 7.68 10.17 31.88
N VAL A 85 8.02 9.91 30.61
CA VAL A 85 7.22 10.28 29.44
C VAL A 85 6.92 9.02 28.63
N PHE A 86 5.65 8.78 28.36
CA PHE A 86 5.19 7.60 27.63
C PHE A 86 4.84 7.97 26.19
N LEU A 87 5.32 7.19 25.23
CA LEU A 87 5.03 7.32 23.81
C LEU A 87 4.24 6.10 23.34
N ILE A 88 2.96 6.29 23.01
CA ILE A 88 2.03 5.21 22.66
C ILE A 88 1.31 5.44 21.33
N ASP A 89 0.86 4.34 20.72
CA ASP A 89 -0.03 4.33 19.57
C ASP A 89 -1.26 3.47 19.86
N VAL A 90 -2.42 4.12 19.88
CA VAL A 90 -3.71 3.49 20.16
C VAL A 90 -4.73 3.78 19.07
N LYS A 91 -4.30 4.25 17.89
CA LYS A 91 -5.19 4.63 16.77
C LYS A 91 -6.03 3.46 16.26
N VAL A 92 -5.47 2.25 16.32
CA VAL A 92 -6.11 1.03 15.80
C VAL A 92 -6.89 0.31 16.89
N ASN A 93 -6.24 -0.04 18.01
CA ASN A 93 -6.85 -0.85 19.06
C ASN A 93 -7.81 -0.06 19.96
N LEU A 94 -7.67 1.28 20.03
CA LEU A 94 -8.43 2.17 20.91
C LEU A 94 -8.32 1.81 22.41
N ILE A 95 -7.37 0.96 22.78
CA ILE A 95 -7.14 0.45 24.13
C ILE A 95 -5.77 0.92 24.59
N VAL A 96 -5.69 1.45 25.80
CA VAL A 96 -4.42 1.82 26.44
C VAL A 96 -3.86 0.59 27.19
N PRO A 97 -2.54 0.31 27.12
CA PRO A 97 -1.95 -0.83 27.82
C PRO A 97 -2.29 -0.88 29.31
N SER A 98 -2.58 -2.08 29.83
CA SER A 98 -3.07 -2.24 31.20
C SER A 98 -2.02 -1.88 32.26
N ILE A 99 -0.73 -2.01 31.89
CA ILE A 99 0.46 -1.78 32.71
C ILE A 99 0.56 -0.36 33.29
N PHE A 100 -0.04 0.63 32.65
CA PHE A 100 0.00 2.04 33.09
C PHE A 100 -0.53 2.24 34.52
N THR A 101 -1.58 1.50 34.88
CA THR A 101 -2.17 1.58 36.23
C THR A 101 -1.20 1.06 37.29
N LYS A 102 -0.48 -0.03 37.00
CA LYS A 102 0.54 -0.62 37.88
C LYS A 102 1.75 0.30 38.04
N ILE A 103 2.17 0.97 36.95
CA ILE A 103 3.27 1.94 36.96
C ILE A 103 2.89 3.14 37.85
N GLN A 104 1.68 3.70 37.70
CA GLN A 104 1.22 4.80 38.56
C GLN A 104 1.24 4.46 40.04
N SER A 105 0.76 3.26 40.40
CA SER A 105 0.74 2.84 41.81
C SER A 105 2.14 2.58 42.35
N LYS A 106 3.04 1.98 41.57
CA LYS A 106 4.38 1.58 42.05
C LYS A 106 5.33 2.76 42.23
N PHE A 107 5.28 3.74 41.33
CA PHE A 107 6.17 4.92 41.38
C PHE A 107 5.50 6.17 41.99
N THR A 108 4.27 6.03 42.52
CA THR A 108 3.50 7.12 43.16
C THR A 108 3.38 8.36 42.27
N ILE A 109 3.17 8.16 40.97
CA ILE A 109 3.15 9.23 39.97
C ILE A 109 1.80 9.95 40.01
N ASN A 110 1.81 11.25 40.30
CA ASN A 110 0.58 12.07 40.38
C ASN A 110 -0.14 12.19 39.03
N LYS A 111 0.62 12.45 37.94
CA LYS A 111 0.10 12.57 36.57
C LYS A 111 1.10 11.95 35.60
N LEU A 112 0.62 11.08 34.71
CA LEU A 112 1.44 10.53 33.64
C LEU A 112 1.49 11.50 32.46
N ASN A 113 2.67 11.79 31.94
CA ASN A 113 2.83 12.48 30.65
C ASN A 113 2.75 11.44 29.53
N ILE A 114 1.71 11.52 28.70
CA ILE A 114 1.47 10.58 27.61
C ILE A 114 1.49 11.35 26.29
N ILE A 115 2.53 11.11 25.50
CA ILE A 115 2.58 11.44 24.08
C ILE A 115 1.88 10.29 23.34
N TYR A 116 0.84 10.61 22.57
CA TYR A 116 0.12 9.61 21.79
C TYR A 116 0.17 9.96 20.31
N SER A 117 0.49 8.98 19.47
CA SER A 117 0.43 9.13 18.03
C SER A 117 -1.03 9.28 17.59
N THR A 118 -1.32 10.34 16.86
CA THR A 118 -2.66 10.65 16.35
C THR A 118 -2.57 11.34 15.00
N TRP A 119 -3.65 11.29 14.22
CA TRP A 119 -3.78 12.12 13.03
C TRP A 119 -4.13 13.55 13.45
N GLU A 120 -3.68 14.55 12.71
CA GLU A 120 -3.99 15.96 13.02
C GLU A 120 -5.51 16.20 13.03
N THR A 121 -6.22 15.61 12.08
CA THR A 121 -7.68 15.79 11.92
C THR A 121 -8.52 14.78 12.70
N GLN A 122 -7.94 14.06 13.66
CA GLN A 122 -8.70 13.13 14.47
C GLN A 122 -9.64 13.91 15.41
N ASP A 123 -10.95 13.71 15.24
CA ASP A 123 -12.02 14.39 16.00
C ASP A 123 -11.78 14.34 17.53
N THR A 124 -11.24 13.22 18.05
CA THR A 124 -10.99 13.04 19.49
C THR A 124 -9.99 14.02 20.07
N ASN A 125 -9.08 14.57 19.26
CA ASN A 125 -8.06 15.53 19.71
C ASN A 125 -8.68 16.88 20.15
N HIS A 126 -9.87 17.20 19.65
CA HIS A 126 -10.51 18.52 19.80
C HIS A 126 -11.85 18.44 20.55
N LEU A 127 -12.11 17.35 21.28
CA LEU A 127 -13.33 17.22 22.06
C LEU A 127 -13.36 18.19 23.25
N GLU A 128 -14.40 19.03 23.30
CA GLU A 128 -14.65 19.94 24.42
C GLU A 128 -15.58 19.32 25.47
N GLU A 129 -16.67 18.68 25.04
CA GLU A 129 -17.73 18.17 25.92
C GLU A 129 -17.42 16.78 26.51
N LEU A 130 -16.69 15.95 25.77
CA LEU A 130 -16.36 14.58 26.16
C LEU A 130 -14.87 14.44 26.44
N PRO A 131 -14.46 13.69 27.48
CA PRO A 131 -13.05 13.42 27.69
C PRO A 131 -12.48 12.58 26.54
N HIS A 132 -11.24 12.88 26.17
CA HIS A 132 -10.47 12.05 25.24
C HIS A 132 -10.49 10.56 25.68
N PHE A 133 -10.61 9.62 24.74
CA PHE A 133 -10.77 8.18 25.07
C PHE A 133 -9.57 7.58 25.86
N ILE A 134 -8.36 8.11 25.66
CA ILE A 134 -7.20 7.77 26.49
C ILE A 134 -7.40 8.27 27.93
N LYS A 135 -7.93 9.49 28.10
CA LYS A 135 -8.18 10.09 29.41
C LYS A 135 -9.33 9.38 30.15
N SER A 136 -10.32 8.84 29.43
CA SER A 136 -11.36 8.02 30.05
C SER A 136 -10.82 6.69 30.59
N GLN A 137 -9.76 6.13 29.98
CA GLN A 137 -9.09 4.91 30.44
C GLN A 137 -8.04 5.20 31.54
N ILE A 138 -7.34 6.34 31.44
CA ILE A 138 -6.36 6.81 32.42
C ILE A 138 -6.69 8.25 32.83
N PRO A 139 -7.57 8.46 33.85
CA PRO A 139 -8.01 9.80 34.24
C PRO A 139 -6.89 10.73 34.73
N ARG A 140 -5.86 10.15 35.38
CA ARG A 140 -4.69 10.89 35.91
C ARG A 140 -3.57 10.99 34.88
N SER A 141 -3.87 11.49 33.69
CA SER A 141 -2.91 11.68 32.60
C SER A 141 -2.94 13.10 32.03
N LYS A 142 -1.79 13.56 31.55
CA LYS A 142 -1.63 14.74 30.70
C LYS A 142 -1.29 14.25 29.30
N LEU A 143 -2.14 14.58 28.34
CA LEU A 143 -2.05 14.07 26.98
C LEU A 143 -1.39 15.10 26.08
N TYR A 144 -0.46 14.65 25.25
CA TYR A 144 0.21 15.46 24.24
C TYR A 144 0.05 14.77 22.87
N PRO A 145 -0.71 15.35 21.92
CA PRO A 145 -0.90 14.74 20.62
C PRO A 145 0.38 14.86 19.79
N TRP A 146 0.90 13.73 19.31
CA TRP A 146 1.94 13.71 18.29
C TRP A 146 1.31 13.46 16.93
N PHE A 147 1.19 14.53 16.15
CA PHE A 147 0.56 14.50 14.82
C PHE A 147 1.47 13.83 13.80
N THR A 148 1.23 12.55 13.56
CA THR A 148 2.00 11.73 12.62
C THR A 148 1.43 11.79 11.21
N LEU A 149 2.28 11.49 10.23
CA LEU A 149 1.93 11.31 8.82
C LEU A 149 2.54 9.98 8.34
N PRO A 150 1.95 9.32 7.33
CA PRO A 150 2.63 8.19 6.69
C PRO A 150 3.89 8.68 5.98
N ILE A 151 4.98 7.91 6.07
CA ILE A 151 6.27 8.24 5.47
C ILE A 151 6.68 7.22 4.40
N PRO A 152 7.39 7.64 3.35
CA PRO A 152 7.85 6.76 2.29
C PRO A 152 8.99 5.84 2.77
N ARG A 153 8.83 4.53 2.58
CA ARG A 153 9.78 3.48 3.03
C ARG A 153 10.35 2.61 1.92
N ILE A 154 9.60 2.46 0.83
CA ILE A 154 9.95 1.61 -0.32
C ILE A 154 10.16 2.48 -1.58
N ASP A 155 9.33 3.52 -1.70
CA ASP A 155 9.27 4.44 -2.81
C ASP A 155 8.68 5.77 -2.34
N ASP A 156 9.09 6.86 -2.98
CA ASP A 156 8.65 8.22 -2.63
C ASP A 156 7.12 8.39 -2.73
N ASP A 157 6.48 7.62 -3.61
CA ASP A 157 5.06 7.75 -3.89
C ASP A 157 4.21 6.62 -3.26
N LEU A 158 4.79 5.81 -2.36
CA LEU A 158 4.06 4.80 -1.60
C LEU A 158 4.03 5.18 -0.11
N LEU A 159 2.86 5.53 0.38
CA LEU A 159 2.60 5.93 1.76
C LEU A 159 1.72 4.89 2.44
N LEU A 160 2.20 4.31 3.53
CA LEU A 160 1.46 3.28 4.28
C LEU A 160 1.03 3.84 5.63
N ALA A 161 -0.28 3.82 5.89
CA ALA A 161 -0.83 4.28 7.15
C ALA A 161 -0.63 3.27 8.29
N ASN A 162 -0.38 1.99 7.96
CA ASN A 162 -0.18 0.89 8.91
C ASN A 162 -1.33 0.73 9.91
N VAL A 163 -2.56 0.80 9.41
CA VAL A 163 -3.81 0.67 10.17
C VAL A 163 -4.67 -0.52 9.71
N LEU A 164 -4.17 -1.35 8.78
CA LEU A 164 -4.89 -2.53 8.29
C LEU A 164 -4.97 -3.65 9.33
N LEU A 165 -3.94 -3.82 10.16
CA LEU A 165 -3.84 -4.87 11.17
C LEU A 165 -3.85 -4.26 12.57
N ASN A 166 -4.47 -4.96 13.51
CA ASN A 166 -4.42 -4.64 14.94
C ASN A 166 -3.16 -5.25 15.59
N ASP A 167 -2.97 -5.05 16.90
CA ASP A 167 -1.78 -5.59 17.61
C ASP A 167 -1.74 -7.13 17.64
N ASP A 168 -2.89 -7.79 17.49
CA ASP A 168 -3.01 -9.25 17.39
C ASP A 168 -2.79 -9.77 15.95
N ASN A 169 -2.41 -8.91 15.02
CA ASN A 169 -2.33 -9.17 13.57
C ASN A 169 -3.69 -9.54 12.92
N ASP A 170 -4.82 -9.21 13.53
CA ASP A 170 -6.14 -9.34 12.92
C ASP A 170 -6.42 -8.18 11.96
N SER A 171 -6.89 -8.51 10.75
CA SER A 171 -7.28 -7.50 9.76
C SER A 171 -8.53 -6.74 10.19
N LEU A 172 -8.48 -5.40 10.15
CA LEU A 172 -9.66 -4.57 10.37
C LEU A 172 -10.62 -4.59 9.17
N TYR A 173 -10.13 -4.88 7.96
CA TYR A 173 -10.97 -4.98 6.77
C TYR A 173 -11.65 -6.35 6.63
N HIS A 174 -10.92 -7.42 6.97
CA HIS A 174 -11.39 -8.81 6.99
C HIS A 174 -11.17 -9.45 8.38
N PRO A 175 -11.91 -9.01 9.41
CA PRO A 175 -11.68 -9.52 10.76
C PRO A 175 -12.07 -10.99 10.89
N ASN A 176 -11.39 -11.69 11.80
CA ASN A 176 -11.65 -13.09 12.10
C ASN A 176 -13.12 -13.38 12.47
N ARG A 177 -13.78 -12.42 13.11
CA ARG A 177 -15.19 -12.49 13.50
C ARG A 177 -16.04 -11.61 12.60
N SER A 178 -16.95 -12.24 11.84
CA SER A 178 -17.86 -11.52 10.93
C SER A 178 -18.75 -10.50 11.65
N SER A 179 -19.07 -10.72 12.92
CA SER A 179 -19.84 -9.77 13.74
C SER A 179 -19.11 -8.45 14.00
N MET A 180 -17.77 -8.45 13.94
CA MET A 180 -16.95 -7.25 14.17
C MET A 180 -16.75 -6.42 12.89
N LYS A 181 -17.04 -6.99 11.71
CA LYS A 181 -16.76 -6.41 10.38
C LYS A 181 -17.19 -4.95 10.25
N GLN A 182 -18.40 -4.62 10.66
CA GLN A 182 -18.91 -3.25 10.53
C GLN A 182 -18.11 -2.26 11.40
N CYS A 183 -17.80 -2.66 12.64
CA CYS A 183 -17.07 -1.82 13.59
C CYS A 183 -15.62 -1.63 13.14
N THR A 184 -14.91 -2.72 12.85
CA THR A 184 -13.49 -2.67 12.46
C THR A 184 -13.27 -1.92 11.16
N ARG A 185 -14.12 -2.14 10.14
CA ARG A 185 -14.08 -1.35 8.90
C ARG A 185 -14.38 0.12 9.15
N SER A 186 -15.25 0.44 10.11
CA SER A 186 -15.50 1.83 10.48
C SER A 186 -14.29 2.50 11.13
N ILE A 187 -13.56 1.79 11.99
CA ILE A 187 -12.31 2.27 12.60
C ILE A 187 -11.25 2.48 11.52
N LEU A 188 -11.09 1.51 10.61
CA LEU A 188 -10.19 1.58 9.47
C LEU A 188 -10.49 2.80 8.58
N ARG A 189 -11.74 2.95 8.13
CA ARG A 189 -12.17 4.10 7.32
C ARG A 189 -11.91 5.42 8.02
N ASN A 190 -12.24 5.53 9.32
CA ASN A 190 -12.00 6.75 10.09
C ASN A 190 -10.51 7.11 10.12
N ASN A 191 -9.64 6.14 10.38
CA ASN A 191 -8.19 6.33 10.34
C ASN A 191 -7.72 6.78 8.96
N MET A 192 -8.19 6.13 7.89
CA MET A 192 -7.82 6.49 6.51
C MET A 192 -8.29 7.89 6.12
N ILE A 193 -9.52 8.28 6.48
CA ILE A 193 -10.02 9.65 6.25
C ILE A 193 -9.13 10.66 6.96
N ASN A 194 -8.77 10.41 8.22
CA ASN A 194 -7.95 11.35 8.99
C ASN A 194 -6.50 11.41 8.51
N CYS A 195 -5.94 10.29 8.08
CA CYS A 195 -4.65 10.23 7.40
C CYS A 195 -4.65 11.11 6.14
N VAL A 196 -5.65 10.94 5.27
CA VAL A 196 -5.77 11.68 4.00
C VAL A 196 -5.97 13.17 4.25
N LEU A 197 -6.86 13.55 5.16
CA LEU A 197 -7.06 14.97 5.52
C LEU A 197 -5.79 15.60 6.10
N SER A 198 -5.06 14.88 6.95
CA SER A 198 -3.79 15.37 7.51
C SER A 198 -2.74 15.61 6.42
N LEU A 199 -2.67 14.72 5.42
CA LEU A 199 -1.80 14.90 4.24
C LEU A 199 -2.23 16.07 3.36
N LEU A 200 -3.53 16.23 3.10
CA LEU A 200 -4.06 17.35 2.31
C LEU A 200 -3.79 18.69 2.99
N LYS A 201 -3.94 18.78 4.32
CA LYS A 201 -3.59 19.98 5.12
C LYS A 201 -2.10 20.27 5.05
N THR A 202 -1.26 19.26 5.29
CA THR A 202 0.22 19.41 5.28
C THR A 202 0.74 19.85 3.92
N THR A 203 0.16 19.34 2.84
CA THR A 203 0.56 19.66 1.46
C THR A 203 -0.20 20.85 0.86
N ASN A 204 -1.16 21.43 1.59
CA ASN A 204 -2.07 22.47 1.11
C ASN A 204 -2.71 22.12 -0.26
N THR A 205 -3.22 20.88 -0.36
CA THR A 205 -3.75 20.32 -1.60
C THR A 205 -5.28 20.26 -1.56
N THR A 206 -5.93 20.62 -2.67
CA THR A 206 -7.39 20.53 -2.83
C THR A 206 -7.77 19.44 -3.83
N ILE A 207 -8.71 18.57 -3.44
CA ILE A 207 -9.24 17.54 -4.35
C ILE A 207 -10.27 18.17 -5.28
N THR A 208 -10.15 17.95 -6.58
CA THR A 208 -11.09 18.47 -7.60
C THR A 208 -12.10 17.42 -8.02
N THR A 209 -11.61 16.24 -8.40
CA THR A 209 -12.42 15.10 -8.84
C THR A 209 -12.11 13.90 -7.98
N ALA A 210 -13.16 13.18 -7.56
CA ALA A 210 -13.02 11.98 -6.77
C ALA A 210 -13.82 10.81 -7.36
N VAL A 211 -13.21 9.63 -7.37
CA VAL A 211 -13.82 8.38 -7.80
C VAL A 211 -13.69 7.34 -6.70
N SER A 212 -14.77 6.66 -6.35
CA SER A 212 -14.73 5.47 -5.49
C SER A 212 -15.11 4.23 -6.28
N ILE A 213 -14.42 3.13 -5.99
CA ILE A 213 -14.71 1.78 -6.47
C ILE A 213 -14.74 0.86 -5.24
N GLY A 214 -15.94 0.41 -4.88
CA GLY A 214 -16.21 -0.34 -3.67
C GLY A 214 -17.34 0.25 -2.81
N ASP A 215 -18.00 -0.60 -2.03
CA ASP A 215 -19.04 -0.16 -1.09
C ASP A 215 -18.43 0.65 0.07
N GLU A 216 -17.34 0.17 0.68
CA GLU A 216 -16.62 0.87 1.74
C GLU A 216 -15.89 2.11 1.20
N SER A 217 -15.34 2.03 -0.02
CA SER A 217 -14.74 3.17 -0.71
C SER A 217 -15.74 4.31 -0.90
N THR A 218 -16.98 3.98 -1.26
CA THR A 218 -18.07 4.94 -1.46
C THR A 218 -18.50 5.57 -0.12
N ILE A 219 -18.59 4.78 0.94
CA ILE A 219 -18.85 5.32 2.29
C ILE A 219 -17.72 6.26 2.72
N LEU A 220 -16.47 5.85 2.54
CA LEU A 220 -15.29 6.67 2.87
C LEU A 220 -15.33 8.01 2.14
N LEU A 221 -15.57 7.99 0.83
CA LEU A 221 -15.58 9.20 0.02
C LEU A 221 -16.66 10.20 0.46
N ASN A 222 -17.87 9.71 0.75
CA ASN A 222 -18.95 10.56 1.24
C ASN A 222 -18.66 11.12 2.64
N GLN A 223 -18.06 10.32 3.52
CA GLN A 223 -17.63 10.78 4.85
C GLN A 223 -16.51 11.83 4.77
N LEU A 224 -15.52 11.61 3.90
CA LEU A 224 -14.43 12.56 3.63
C LEU A 224 -15.00 13.90 3.14
N LYS A 225 -15.88 13.87 2.14
CA LYS A 225 -16.56 15.08 1.61
C LYS A 225 -17.29 15.84 2.73
N ASN A 226 -18.03 15.13 3.57
CA ASN A 226 -18.76 15.74 4.68
C ASN A 226 -17.83 16.35 5.73
N ARG A 227 -16.67 15.74 6.01
CA ARG A 227 -15.66 16.32 6.92
C ARG A 227 -15.02 17.57 6.32
N MET A 228 -14.61 17.52 5.05
CA MET A 228 -14.05 18.69 4.37
C MET A 228 -15.04 19.87 4.38
N ALA A 229 -16.31 19.62 4.10
CA ALA A 229 -17.34 20.67 4.11
C ALA A 229 -17.62 21.28 5.50
N ARG A 230 -17.26 20.60 6.60
CA ARG A 230 -17.38 21.14 7.97
C ARG A 230 -16.20 22.01 8.37
N GLU A 231 -15.03 21.74 7.80
CA GLU A 231 -13.78 22.48 8.08
C GLU A 231 -13.61 23.70 7.17
N GLU A 232 -14.40 23.83 6.10
CA GLU A 232 -14.34 24.94 5.15
C GLU A 232 -15.00 26.20 5.72
N ASP A 233 -14.20 27.27 5.85
CA ASP A 233 -14.70 28.59 6.21
C ASP A 233 -15.23 29.37 4.98
N GLN A 234 -15.97 30.46 5.22
CA GLN A 234 -16.47 31.33 4.14
C GLN A 234 -15.35 31.87 3.24
N ASN A 235 -14.16 32.09 3.79
CA ASN A 235 -12.99 32.52 3.05
C ASN A 235 -12.47 31.41 2.11
N ASP A 236 -12.46 30.15 2.55
CA ASP A 236 -12.01 29.02 1.72
C ASP A 236 -12.97 28.77 0.57
N LEU A 237 -14.27 28.88 0.83
CA LEU A 237 -15.30 28.80 -0.20
C LEU A 237 -15.16 29.92 -1.23
N PHE A 238 -14.88 31.16 -0.79
CA PHE A 238 -14.63 32.30 -1.67
C PHE A 238 -13.35 32.12 -2.51
N ILE A 239 -12.27 31.61 -1.90
CA ILE A 239 -11.03 31.30 -2.60
C ILE A 239 -11.30 30.23 -3.66
N LYS A 240 -11.96 29.13 -3.30
CA LYS A 240 -12.30 28.06 -4.25
C LYS A 240 -13.17 28.56 -5.39
N SER A 241 -14.23 29.31 -5.12
CA SER A 241 -15.09 29.84 -6.19
C SER A 241 -14.30 30.78 -7.12
N THR A 242 -13.47 31.67 -6.57
CA THR A 242 -12.68 32.62 -7.37
C THR A 242 -11.63 31.93 -8.22
N LEU A 243 -10.93 30.92 -7.68
CA LEU A 243 -9.88 30.18 -8.37
C LEU A 243 -10.44 29.29 -9.48
N TYR A 244 -11.52 28.57 -9.21
CA TYR A 244 -12.01 27.50 -10.09
C TYR A 244 -13.17 27.93 -11.02
N GLU A 245 -13.92 29.00 -10.72
CA GLU A 245 -14.94 29.53 -11.66
C GLU A 245 -14.34 30.37 -12.80
N ASN A 246 -13.22 31.06 -12.55
CA ASN A 246 -12.62 32.02 -13.49
C ASN A 246 -11.54 31.44 -14.42
N LYS A 247 -11.37 30.10 -14.47
CA LYS A 247 -10.33 29.43 -15.26
C LYS A 247 -8.92 29.94 -14.97
N TYR A 248 -8.52 30.06 -13.72
CA TYR A 248 -7.10 30.02 -13.43
C TYR A 248 -6.70 28.54 -13.48
N ASP A 249 -5.95 28.14 -14.54
CA ASP A 249 -5.22 26.87 -14.58
C ASP A 249 -4.20 26.92 -13.44
N ILE A 250 -4.67 26.61 -12.23
CA ILE A 250 -3.83 26.52 -11.06
C ILE A 250 -3.45 25.05 -11.00
N ASN A 251 -2.15 24.76 -10.99
CA ASN A 251 -1.57 23.43 -10.86
C ASN A 251 -1.87 22.78 -9.47
N LEU A 252 -3.07 22.96 -8.91
CA LEU A 252 -3.53 22.42 -7.63
C LEU A 252 -4.66 21.41 -7.80
N GLU A 253 -5.01 21.02 -9.03
CA GLU A 253 -6.03 20.01 -9.28
C GLU A 253 -5.48 18.62 -8.94
N THR A 254 -6.00 18.03 -7.87
CA THR A 254 -5.65 16.66 -7.46
C THR A 254 -6.85 15.76 -7.58
N ASP A 255 -6.65 14.62 -8.25
CA ASP A 255 -7.64 13.57 -8.31
C ASP A 255 -7.55 12.69 -7.06
N LEU A 256 -8.69 12.20 -6.59
CA LEU A 256 -8.77 11.18 -5.56
C LEU A 256 -9.42 9.93 -6.10
N ILE A 257 -8.75 8.79 -5.99
CA ILE A 257 -9.30 7.49 -6.39
C ILE A 257 -9.26 6.58 -5.18
N VAL A 258 -10.41 6.03 -4.77
CA VAL A 258 -10.52 5.13 -3.61
C VAL A 258 -10.93 3.75 -4.08
N ILE A 259 -10.11 2.74 -3.84
CA ILE A 259 -10.30 1.36 -4.28
C ILE A 259 -10.29 0.44 -3.07
N GLU A 260 -11.23 -0.50 -2.99
CA GLU A 260 -11.24 -1.51 -1.93
C GLU A 260 -10.82 -2.90 -2.44
N ARG A 261 -10.32 -3.74 -1.54
CA ARG A 261 -9.78 -5.06 -1.87
C ARG A 261 -10.81 -6.02 -2.46
N ASP A 262 -12.05 -5.95 -1.99
CA ASP A 262 -13.13 -6.85 -2.41
C ASP A 262 -13.52 -6.66 -3.90
N VAL A 263 -13.08 -5.57 -4.54
CA VAL A 263 -13.23 -5.30 -5.99
C VAL A 263 -12.39 -6.25 -6.83
N ASP A 264 -11.24 -6.68 -6.31
CA ASP A 264 -10.37 -7.66 -6.96
C ASP A 264 -9.84 -8.63 -5.90
N PRO A 265 -10.62 -9.65 -5.56
CA PRO A 265 -10.21 -10.66 -4.59
C PRO A 265 -9.22 -11.69 -5.19
N ILE A 266 -8.93 -11.62 -6.49
CA ILE A 266 -8.11 -12.60 -7.21
C ILE A 266 -6.64 -12.26 -7.08
N THR A 267 -6.26 -11.02 -7.39
CA THR A 267 -4.85 -10.59 -7.44
C THR A 267 -4.03 -10.93 -6.18
N PRO A 268 -4.54 -10.74 -4.94
CA PRO A 268 -3.78 -11.07 -3.74
C PRO A 268 -3.57 -12.59 -3.50
N LEU A 269 -4.29 -13.44 -4.23
CA LEU A 269 -4.15 -14.89 -4.15
C LEU A 269 -3.09 -15.43 -5.12
N LEU A 270 -2.66 -14.61 -6.09
CA LEU A 270 -1.66 -14.97 -7.10
C LEU A 270 -0.24 -14.80 -6.57
N THR A 271 0.68 -15.57 -7.12
CA THR A 271 2.10 -15.45 -6.83
C THR A 271 2.68 -14.17 -7.46
N GLN A 272 3.41 -13.36 -6.67
CA GLN A 272 4.02 -12.12 -7.16
C GLN A 272 5.33 -12.40 -7.91
N LEU A 273 5.47 -11.87 -9.13
CA LEU A 273 6.62 -12.08 -10.01
C LEU A 273 7.48 -10.82 -10.27
N SER A 274 7.13 -9.69 -9.64
CA SER A 274 8.02 -8.52 -9.59
C SER A 274 9.14 -8.73 -8.56
N TYR A 275 10.31 -8.09 -8.73
CA TYR A 275 11.42 -8.21 -7.76
C TYR A 275 11.00 -7.86 -6.33
N ILE A 276 10.31 -6.73 -6.15
CA ILE A 276 9.81 -6.34 -4.83
C ILE A 276 8.75 -7.30 -4.28
N GLY A 277 7.87 -7.81 -5.13
CA GLY A 277 6.79 -8.70 -4.72
C GLY A 277 7.29 -10.08 -4.32
N ILE A 278 8.20 -10.68 -5.09
CA ILE A 278 8.75 -12.00 -4.78
C ILE A 278 9.62 -11.98 -3.51
N ILE A 279 10.31 -10.87 -3.26
CA ILE A 279 11.05 -10.65 -2.02
C ILE A 279 10.09 -10.59 -0.82
N ASP A 280 8.97 -9.89 -0.91
CA ASP A 280 7.98 -9.86 0.17
C ASP A 280 7.29 -11.22 0.36
N ASP A 281 7.00 -11.95 -0.72
CA ASP A 281 6.39 -13.29 -0.65
C ASP A 281 7.31 -14.32 0.04
N PHE A 282 8.64 -14.23 -0.15
CA PHE A 282 9.58 -15.23 0.38
C PHE A 282 10.28 -14.84 1.67
N PHE A 283 10.70 -13.58 1.79
CA PHE A 283 11.48 -13.12 2.93
C PHE A 283 10.71 -12.22 3.88
N LYS A 284 9.56 -11.68 3.45
CA LYS A 284 8.71 -10.73 4.17
C LYS A 284 9.44 -9.48 4.61
N PHE A 285 8.89 -8.33 4.25
CA PHE A 285 9.32 -7.10 4.91
C PHE A 285 8.87 -7.09 6.38
N ASP A 286 9.74 -6.62 7.26
CA ASP A 286 9.38 -6.37 8.64
C ASP A 286 8.33 -5.24 8.74
N GLN A 287 7.81 -4.97 9.94
CA GLN A 287 6.82 -3.88 10.12
C GLN A 287 7.39 -2.49 9.77
N SER A 288 8.71 -2.30 9.80
CA SER A 288 9.37 -1.07 9.36
C SER A 288 9.48 -0.95 7.85
N LEU A 289 9.30 -2.03 7.10
CA LEU A 289 9.54 -2.14 5.64
C LEU A 289 10.93 -1.68 5.21
N SER A 290 11.87 -1.67 6.15
CA SER A 290 13.26 -1.30 5.92
C SER A 290 14.19 -2.50 6.03
N SER A 291 13.71 -3.62 6.57
CA SER A 291 14.44 -4.87 6.63
C SER A 291 13.62 -6.06 6.19
N LEU A 292 14.32 -7.10 5.76
CA LEU A 292 13.74 -8.39 5.42
C LEU A 292 13.95 -9.37 6.57
N GLU A 293 12.94 -10.18 6.89
CA GLU A 293 12.98 -11.23 7.91
C GLU A 293 13.82 -12.43 7.42
N THR A 294 15.10 -12.18 7.20
CA THR A 294 16.10 -13.15 6.72
C THR A 294 17.06 -13.52 7.84
N LYS A 295 17.77 -14.65 7.71
CA LYS A 295 18.81 -15.06 8.67
C LYS A 295 19.95 -14.04 8.85
N LYS A 296 20.06 -13.03 7.97
CA LYS A 296 21.15 -12.04 7.93
C LYS A 296 20.67 -10.60 8.17
N ASP A 297 19.40 -10.37 8.54
CA ASP A 297 18.81 -9.04 8.74
C ASP A 297 19.25 -8.01 7.69
N ILE A 298 18.83 -8.22 6.44
CA ILE A 298 19.18 -7.32 5.34
C ILE A 298 18.37 -6.04 5.44
N LYS A 299 19.05 -4.89 5.51
CA LYS A 299 18.44 -3.55 5.49
C LYS A 299 18.47 -2.97 4.08
N LEU A 300 17.32 -2.57 3.57
CA LEU A 300 17.15 -1.92 2.27
C LEU A 300 16.94 -0.43 2.48
N ASN A 301 17.78 0.40 1.86
CA ASN A 301 17.64 1.85 1.91
C ASN A 301 17.21 2.37 0.53
N TYR A 302 15.91 2.58 0.34
CA TYR A 302 15.40 3.00 -0.96
C TYR A 302 15.91 4.38 -1.41
N VAL A 303 16.40 5.24 -0.52
CA VAL A 303 16.81 6.61 -0.87
C VAL A 303 18.17 6.65 -1.55
N ASN A 304 19.11 5.83 -1.08
CA ASN A 304 20.51 5.86 -1.50
C ASN A 304 20.92 4.66 -2.36
N ASP A 305 19.99 3.76 -2.66
CA ASP A 305 20.23 2.54 -3.42
C ASP A 305 19.72 2.68 -4.85
N ASP A 306 20.61 3.11 -5.75
CA ASP A 306 20.31 3.28 -7.17
C ASP A 306 19.95 1.95 -7.85
N ILE A 307 20.53 0.84 -7.38
CA ILE A 307 20.27 -0.50 -7.92
C ILE A 307 18.84 -0.91 -7.59
N TRP A 308 18.42 -0.73 -6.33
CA TRP A 308 17.02 -0.93 -5.93
C TRP A 308 16.05 -0.13 -6.79
N GLN A 309 16.34 1.15 -7.04
CA GLN A 309 15.48 2.01 -7.87
C GLN A 309 15.30 1.48 -9.29
N GLU A 310 16.35 0.89 -9.87
CA GLU A 310 16.29 0.33 -11.22
C GLU A 310 15.56 -1.02 -11.27
N ILE A 311 15.73 -1.89 -10.26
CA ILE A 311 15.22 -3.28 -10.34
C ILE A 311 13.90 -3.54 -9.61
N LYS A 312 13.52 -2.73 -8.62
CA LYS A 312 12.41 -3.07 -7.69
C LYS A 312 11.08 -3.37 -8.36
N TYR A 313 10.78 -2.69 -9.46
CA TYR A 313 9.53 -2.87 -10.19
C TYR A 313 9.67 -3.72 -11.46
N CYS A 314 10.83 -4.32 -11.72
CA CYS A 314 11.00 -5.21 -12.86
C CYS A 314 10.45 -6.61 -12.57
N ASN A 315 10.12 -7.35 -13.63
CA ASN A 315 9.86 -8.78 -13.54
C ASN A 315 11.13 -9.51 -13.08
N PHE A 316 10.99 -10.47 -12.16
CA PHE A 316 12.11 -11.20 -11.58
C PHE A 316 12.99 -11.90 -12.63
N GLY A 317 12.39 -12.44 -13.71
CA GLY A 317 13.11 -13.09 -14.80
C GLY A 317 14.09 -12.17 -15.54
N THR A 318 13.94 -10.84 -15.44
CA THR A 318 14.83 -9.86 -16.07
C THR A 318 15.99 -9.41 -15.16
N ILE A 319 15.98 -9.79 -13.89
CA ILE A 319 16.92 -9.26 -12.88
C ILE A 319 18.34 -9.78 -13.10
N GLY A 320 18.52 -11.08 -13.39
CA GLY A 320 19.85 -11.67 -13.64
C GLY A 320 20.64 -10.94 -14.75
N PRO A 321 20.08 -10.80 -15.97
CA PRO A 321 20.70 -10.03 -17.04
C PRO A 321 20.99 -8.56 -16.66
N THR A 322 20.07 -7.92 -15.93
CA THR A 322 20.18 -6.52 -15.50
C THR A 322 21.33 -6.32 -14.51
N LEU A 323 21.42 -7.17 -13.48
CA LEU A 323 22.51 -7.15 -12.51
C LEU A 323 23.87 -7.45 -13.16
N ASN A 324 23.92 -8.36 -14.12
CA ASN A 324 25.16 -8.63 -14.86
C ASN A 324 25.61 -7.43 -15.71
N LYS A 325 24.66 -6.71 -16.33
CA LYS A 325 24.94 -5.47 -17.05
C LYS A 325 25.52 -4.40 -16.10
N MET A 326 24.86 -4.17 -14.96
CA MET A 326 25.34 -3.25 -13.92
C MET A 326 26.72 -3.64 -13.40
N ALA A 327 26.99 -4.94 -13.21
CA ALA A 327 28.29 -5.45 -12.78
C ALA A 327 29.41 -5.09 -13.77
N LYS A 328 29.16 -5.27 -15.07
CA LYS A 328 30.13 -4.91 -16.12
C LYS A 328 30.36 -3.40 -16.17
N GLU A 329 29.30 -2.59 -16.08
CA GLU A 329 29.41 -1.13 -16.05
C GLU A 329 30.19 -0.64 -14.82
N LEU A 330 29.94 -1.24 -13.67
CA LEU A 330 30.67 -0.95 -12.44
C LEU A 330 32.15 -1.35 -12.55
N GLN A 331 32.44 -2.52 -13.12
CA GLN A 331 33.81 -2.99 -13.35
C GLN A 331 34.59 -2.03 -14.26
N ILE A 332 33.98 -1.54 -15.34
CA ILE A 332 34.59 -0.54 -16.22
C ILE A 332 34.95 0.75 -15.45
N LYS A 333 34.05 1.23 -14.59
CA LYS A 333 34.30 2.41 -13.73
C LYS A 333 35.40 2.17 -12.69
N TYR A 334 35.58 0.93 -12.23
CA TYR A 334 36.70 0.58 -11.35
C TYR A 334 38.02 0.50 -12.10
N ASP A 335 38.01 -0.05 -13.32
CA ASP A 335 39.21 -0.24 -14.11
C ASP A 335 39.78 1.07 -14.67
N SER A 336 38.96 2.13 -14.79
CA SER A 336 39.42 3.48 -15.13
C SER A 336 40.43 4.06 -14.13
N ARG A 337 40.59 3.45 -12.95
CA ARG A 337 41.69 3.77 -12.02
C ARG A 337 43.07 3.55 -12.64
N HIS A 338 43.20 2.58 -13.54
CA HIS A 338 44.48 2.24 -14.18
C HIS A 338 44.78 3.17 -15.36
N THR A 339 43.80 3.95 -15.82
CA THR A 339 43.93 4.90 -16.94
C THR A 339 44.08 6.35 -16.48
N ALA A 340 44.03 6.62 -15.17
CA ALA A 340 44.18 7.97 -14.62
C ALA A 340 45.67 8.34 -14.50
N GLU A 341 46.15 9.20 -15.39
CA GLU A 341 47.57 9.61 -15.44
C GLU A 341 47.79 11.01 -14.85
N THR A 342 46.75 11.85 -14.81
CA THR A 342 46.85 13.22 -14.29
C THR A 342 46.45 13.31 -12.81
N VAL A 343 47.05 14.26 -12.08
CA VAL A 343 46.71 14.54 -10.67
C VAL A 343 45.23 14.89 -10.49
N GLY A 344 44.61 15.54 -11.49
CA GLY A 344 43.18 15.86 -11.49
C GLY A 344 42.29 14.61 -11.61
N GLU A 345 42.63 13.69 -12.51
CA GLU A 345 41.90 12.42 -12.68
C GLU A 345 42.02 11.52 -11.45
N ILE A 346 43.21 11.45 -10.84
CA ILE A 346 43.44 10.70 -9.60
C ILE A 346 42.57 11.28 -8.47
N LYS A 347 42.52 12.61 -8.34
CA LYS A 347 41.68 13.27 -7.33
C LYS A 347 40.19 12.97 -7.55
N ASN A 348 39.69 13.10 -8.77
CA ASN A 348 38.30 12.79 -9.11
C ASN A 348 37.95 11.32 -8.84
N PHE A 349 38.88 10.40 -9.13
CA PHE A 349 38.67 8.98 -8.86
C PHE A 349 38.59 8.71 -7.35
N VAL A 350 39.50 9.26 -6.56
CA VAL A 350 39.51 9.11 -5.08
C VAL A 350 38.22 9.66 -4.47
N GLU A 351 37.70 10.78 -4.98
CA GLU A 351 36.40 11.33 -4.56
C GLU A 351 35.23 10.39 -4.88
N SER A 352 35.28 9.67 -6.01
CA SER A 352 34.24 8.71 -6.42
C SER A 352 34.40 7.30 -5.80
N LEU A 353 35.53 7.00 -5.16
CA LEU A 353 35.84 5.63 -4.72
C LEU A 353 34.85 5.12 -3.66
N SER A 354 34.42 5.98 -2.75
CA SER A 354 33.47 5.63 -1.69
C SER A 354 32.10 5.25 -2.27
N THR A 355 31.62 5.99 -3.27
CA THR A 355 30.33 5.69 -3.94
C THR A 355 30.43 4.43 -4.79
N LEU A 356 31.56 4.20 -5.46
CA LEU A 356 31.82 2.95 -6.17
C LEU A 356 31.83 1.74 -5.23
N GLN A 357 32.47 1.85 -4.06
CA GLN A 357 32.50 0.79 -3.05
C GLN A 357 31.12 0.47 -2.50
N GLU A 358 30.32 1.49 -2.24
CA GLU A 358 28.94 1.30 -1.79
C GLU A 358 28.10 0.65 -2.90
N ASN A 359 28.20 1.10 -4.14
CA ASN A 359 27.52 0.47 -5.28
C ASN A 359 27.95 -1.00 -5.47
N GLN A 360 29.23 -1.33 -5.26
CA GLN A 360 29.70 -2.71 -5.30
C GLN A 360 29.09 -3.55 -4.17
N ARG A 361 28.96 -2.98 -2.97
CA ARG A 361 28.33 -3.63 -1.81
C ARG A 361 26.84 -3.88 -2.07
N LEU A 362 26.11 -2.88 -2.56
CA LEU A 362 24.69 -2.95 -2.91
C LEU A 362 24.44 -3.95 -4.04
N LEU A 363 25.26 -3.92 -5.09
CA LEU A 363 25.17 -4.87 -6.20
C LEU A 363 25.36 -6.31 -5.72
N LYS A 364 26.36 -6.55 -4.86
CA LYS A 364 26.59 -7.85 -4.25
C LYS A 364 25.39 -8.28 -3.40
N MET A 365 24.82 -7.38 -2.60
CA MET A 365 23.64 -7.65 -1.79
C MET A 365 22.45 -8.07 -2.66
N HIS A 366 22.11 -7.33 -3.71
CA HIS A 366 21.01 -7.67 -4.61
C HIS A 366 21.27 -8.94 -5.43
N THR A 367 22.53 -9.21 -5.78
CA THR A 367 22.91 -10.48 -6.42
C THR A 367 22.66 -11.65 -5.48
N LEU A 368 23.10 -11.56 -4.23
CA LEU A 368 22.87 -12.59 -3.21
C LEU A 368 21.38 -12.79 -2.94
N LEU A 369 20.61 -11.70 -2.75
CA LEU A 369 19.16 -11.78 -2.59
C LEU A 369 18.49 -12.50 -3.78
N SER A 370 18.89 -12.16 -5.01
CA SER A 370 18.33 -12.80 -6.20
C SER A 370 18.71 -14.28 -6.28
N SER A 371 19.93 -14.65 -5.89
CA SER A 371 20.35 -16.05 -5.78
C SER A 371 19.58 -16.80 -4.71
N ASP A 372 19.36 -16.20 -3.54
CA ASP A 372 18.58 -16.79 -2.45
C ASP A 372 17.12 -17.05 -2.90
N VAL A 373 16.52 -16.13 -3.68
CA VAL A 373 15.18 -16.33 -4.29
C VAL A 373 15.20 -17.53 -5.24
N LEU A 374 16.20 -17.63 -6.12
CA LEU A 374 16.31 -18.76 -7.06
C LEU A 374 16.50 -20.09 -6.33
N GLU A 375 17.33 -20.11 -5.29
CA GLU A 375 17.51 -21.29 -4.44
C GLU A 375 16.19 -21.73 -3.81
N GLN A 376 15.39 -20.79 -3.28
CA GLN A 376 14.05 -21.11 -2.78
C GLN A 376 13.17 -21.73 -3.87
N VAL A 377 13.09 -21.13 -5.05
CA VAL A 377 12.25 -21.64 -6.15
C VAL A 377 12.66 -23.04 -6.61
N GLU A 378 13.96 -23.32 -6.69
CA GLU A 378 14.48 -24.58 -7.23
C GLU A 378 14.52 -25.72 -6.20
N THR A 379 14.79 -25.41 -4.93
CA THR A 379 15.13 -26.43 -3.93
C THR A 379 14.06 -26.62 -2.85
N ASN A 380 13.15 -25.66 -2.64
CA ASN A 380 12.18 -25.74 -1.56
C ASN A 380 10.94 -26.55 -2.00
N PRO A 381 10.76 -27.80 -1.52
CA PRO A 381 9.63 -28.64 -1.90
C PRO A 381 8.29 -28.05 -1.44
N GLU A 382 8.24 -27.29 -0.34
CA GLU A 382 7.01 -26.70 0.17
C GLU A 382 6.43 -25.63 -0.75
N LEU A 383 7.26 -25.00 -1.57
CA LEU A 383 6.81 -23.96 -2.50
C LEU A 383 6.07 -24.54 -3.70
N GLN A 384 6.47 -25.73 -4.18
CA GLN A 384 5.99 -26.31 -5.45
C GLN A 384 5.84 -25.25 -6.56
N PHE A 385 6.80 -24.32 -6.65
CA PHE A 385 6.59 -23.01 -7.27
C PHE A 385 6.06 -23.12 -8.71
N SER A 386 6.73 -23.92 -9.55
CA SER A 386 6.35 -24.11 -10.95
C SER A 386 4.96 -24.72 -11.11
N ARG A 387 4.59 -25.70 -10.26
CA ARG A 387 3.28 -26.36 -10.32
C ARG A 387 2.15 -25.46 -9.84
N ILE A 388 2.38 -24.69 -8.79
CA ILE A 388 1.43 -23.67 -8.34
C ILE A 388 1.24 -22.62 -9.42
N LEU A 389 2.32 -22.15 -10.05
CA LEU A 389 2.26 -21.16 -11.13
C LEU A 389 1.48 -21.66 -12.34
N GLU A 390 1.72 -22.90 -12.77
CA GLU A 390 0.98 -23.56 -13.85
C GLU A 390 -0.51 -23.66 -13.50
N LEU A 391 -0.83 -24.10 -12.28
CA LEU A 391 -2.21 -24.21 -11.82
C LEU A 391 -2.91 -22.85 -11.75
N GLU A 392 -2.24 -21.80 -11.26
CA GLU A 392 -2.75 -20.41 -11.29
C GLU A 392 -3.11 -19.99 -12.72
N GLN A 393 -2.21 -20.23 -13.69
CA GLN A 393 -2.44 -19.92 -15.12
C GLN A 393 -3.63 -20.71 -15.71
N ASP A 394 -3.73 -22.00 -15.42
CA ASP A 394 -4.85 -22.85 -15.87
C ASP A 394 -6.20 -22.39 -15.30
N ILE A 395 -6.21 -21.96 -14.03
CA ILE A 395 -7.41 -21.43 -13.37
C ILE A 395 -7.88 -20.15 -14.08
N LEU A 396 -6.95 -19.22 -14.34
CA LEU A 396 -7.21 -17.89 -14.90
C LEU A 396 -7.61 -17.95 -16.39
N SER A 397 -6.91 -18.75 -17.19
CA SER A 397 -7.13 -18.87 -18.64
C SER A 397 -8.47 -19.53 -19.00
N ASP A 398 -9.02 -20.36 -18.11
CA ASP A 398 -10.30 -21.06 -18.27
C ASP A 398 -10.36 -21.96 -19.52
N TYR A 399 -9.20 -22.48 -19.93
CA TYR A 399 -9.08 -23.56 -20.92
C TYR A 399 -9.29 -24.94 -20.29
N VAL A 400 -8.87 -25.12 -19.04
CA VAL A 400 -8.96 -26.39 -18.31
C VAL A 400 -10.31 -26.52 -17.59
N HIS A 401 -10.90 -27.72 -17.67
CA HIS A 401 -12.18 -28.03 -17.03
C HIS A 401 -12.06 -28.08 -15.50
N SER A 402 -13.14 -27.72 -14.79
CA SER A 402 -13.15 -27.66 -13.32
C SER A 402 -12.77 -28.98 -12.65
N SER A 403 -13.12 -30.13 -13.22
CA SER A 403 -12.78 -31.44 -12.66
C SER A 403 -11.27 -31.71 -12.71
N GLU A 404 -10.59 -31.28 -13.76
CA GLU A 404 -9.15 -31.48 -13.92
C GLU A 404 -8.34 -30.54 -13.02
N LEU A 405 -8.77 -29.28 -12.91
CA LEU A 405 -8.21 -28.33 -11.93
C LEU A 405 -8.34 -28.85 -10.49
N TYR A 406 -9.47 -29.49 -10.19
CA TYR A 406 -9.69 -30.13 -8.91
C TYR A 406 -8.72 -31.28 -8.67
N LEU A 407 -8.49 -32.15 -9.67
CA LEU A 407 -7.50 -33.23 -9.55
C LEU A 407 -6.09 -32.69 -9.29
N LYS A 408 -5.64 -31.68 -10.07
CA LYS A 408 -4.33 -31.03 -9.84
C LYS A 408 -4.21 -30.46 -8.42
N LEU A 409 -5.27 -29.88 -7.87
CA LEU A 409 -5.32 -29.40 -6.49
C LEU A 409 -5.21 -30.56 -5.49
N MET A 410 -5.94 -31.65 -5.72
CA MET A 410 -5.93 -32.82 -4.84
C MET A 410 -4.55 -33.48 -4.78
N ASP A 411 -3.83 -33.53 -5.90
CA ASP A 411 -2.45 -34.03 -5.94
C ASP A 411 -1.54 -33.23 -4.99
N LEU A 412 -1.61 -31.88 -5.04
CA LEU A 412 -0.90 -31.01 -4.10
C LEU A 412 -1.36 -31.18 -2.64
N ILE A 413 -2.61 -31.61 -2.43
CA ILE A 413 -3.12 -31.92 -1.10
C ILE A 413 -2.47 -33.20 -0.57
N TYR A 414 -2.47 -34.28 -1.36
CA TYR A 414 -2.03 -35.60 -0.93
C TYR A 414 -0.51 -35.76 -0.82
N GLU A 415 0.27 -34.99 -1.57
CA GLU A 415 1.74 -35.03 -1.49
C GLU A 415 2.29 -34.50 -0.16
N ASN A 416 1.48 -33.79 0.62
CA ASN A 416 1.81 -33.30 1.95
C ASN A 416 2.94 -32.27 2.07
N GLU A 417 3.50 -31.79 0.96
CA GLU A 417 4.60 -30.80 0.98
C GLU A 417 4.11 -29.34 1.12
N VAL A 418 3.01 -28.97 0.46
CA VAL A 418 2.57 -27.56 0.35
C VAL A 418 1.84 -27.05 1.59
N PRO A 419 2.20 -25.90 2.17
CA PRO A 419 1.57 -25.40 3.39
C PRO A 419 0.10 -24.98 3.18
N ARG A 420 -0.64 -24.96 4.30
CA ARG A 420 -2.10 -24.75 4.35
C ARG A 420 -2.55 -23.48 3.64
N ASP A 421 -1.86 -22.37 3.87
CA ASP A 421 -2.17 -21.05 3.32
C ASP A 421 -2.13 -21.04 1.78
N ARG A 422 -1.12 -21.67 1.18
CA ARG A 422 -0.98 -21.80 -0.29
C ARG A 422 -2.11 -22.64 -0.88
N ILE A 423 -2.46 -23.76 -0.26
CA ILE A 423 -3.59 -24.58 -0.69
C ILE A 423 -4.91 -23.79 -0.60
N LEU A 424 -5.14 -23.08 0.50
CA LEU A 424 -6.36 -22.28 0.67
C LEU A 424 -6.45 -21.10 -0.31
N LYS A 425 -5.32 -20.53 -0.74
CA LYS A 425 -5.28 -19.55 -1.84
C LYS A 425 -5.79 -20.17 -3.14
N LEU A 426 -5.27 -21.33 -3.53
CA LEU A 426 -5.69 -22.05 -4.74
C LEU A 426 -7.17 -22.45 -4.69
N VAL A 427 -7.65 -22.94 -3.54
CA VAL A 427 -9.07 -23.25 -3.32
C VAL A 427 -9.95 -22.03 -3.54
N SER A 428 -9.56 -20.89 -2.96
CA SER A 428 -10.28 -19.62 -3.10
C SER A 428 -10.22 -19.09 -4.53
N LEU A 429 -9.06 -19.23 -5.19
CA LEU A 429 -8.86 -18.81 -6.58
C LEU A 429 -9.75 -19.62 -7.53
N ILE A 430 -9.81 -20.95 -7.39
CA ILE A 430 -10.73 -21.81 -8.16
C ILE A 430 -12.17 -21.38 -7.92
N ALA A 431 -12.57 -21.19 -6.66
CA ALA A 431 -13.93 -20.80 -6.31
C ALA A 431 -14.32 -19.44 -6.94
N LEU A 432 -13.46 -18.42 -6.84
CA LEU A 432 -13.71 -17.10 -7.42
C LEU A 432 -13.75 -17.14 -8.95
N CYS A 433 -12.79 -17.80 -9.59
CA CYS A 433 -12.68 -17.81 -11.05
C CYS A 433 -13.76 -18.67 -11.73
N LYS A 434 -14.13 -19.81 -11.14
CA LYS A 434 -15.09 -20.77 -11.71
C LYS A 434 -16.52 -20.62 -11.15
N ARG A 435 -16.78 -19.62 -10.30
CA ARG A 435 -18.09 -19.41 -9.63
C ARG A 435 -18.52 -20.56 -8.71
N GLY A 436 -17.61 -20.97 -7.83
CA GLY A 436 -17.81 -21.99 -6.82
C GLY A 436 -17.34 -23.38 -7.25
N ILE A 437 -17.12 -24.22 -6.24
CA ILE A 437 -16.67 -25.61 -6.38
C ILE A 437 -17.91 -26.51 -6.40
N LYS A 438 -17.92 -27.54 -7.25
CA LYS A 438 -19.02 -28.50 -7.34
C LYS A 438 -19.32 -29.09 -5.95
N ASP A 439 -20.60 -29.19 -5.60
CA ASP A 439 -21.03 -29.49 -4.23
C ASP A 439 -20.49 -30.82 -3.68
N SER A 440 -20.39 -31.86 -4.51
CA SER A 440 -19.75 -33.14 -4.12
C SER A 440 -18.28 -32.96 -3.80
N ASP A 441 -17.57 -32.28 -4.70
CA ASP A 441 -16.12 -32.09 -4.65
C ASP A 441 -15.76 -31.17 -3.48
N PHE A 442 -16.64 -30.22 -3.14
CA PHE A 442 -16.48 -29.35 -1.98
C PHE A 442 -16.54 -30.12 -0.65
N GLU A 443 -17.44 -31.09 -0.49
CA GLU A 443 -17.51 -31.89 0.75
C GLU A 443 -16.31 -32.84 0.87
N SER A 444 -15.86 -33.42 -0.25
CA SER A 444 -14.61 -34.19 -0.29
C SER A 444 -13.43 -33.32 0.10
N LEU A 445 -13.20 -32.21 -0.61
CA LEU A 445 -12.13 -31.25 -0.34
C LEU A 445 -12.11 -30.79 1.11
N LYS A 446 -13.28 -30.49 1.68
CA LYS A 446 -13.40 -30.09 3.09
C LYS A 446 -12.90 -31.19 4.03
N THR A 447 -13.23 -32.44 3.75
CA THR A 447 -12.77 -33.60 4.52
C THR A 447 -11.26 -33.75 4.39
N ASP A 448 -10.74 -33.75 3.16
CA ASP A 448 -9.30 -33.90 2.88
C ASP A 448 -8.47 -32.77 3.52
N LEU A 449 -8.96 -31.52 3.49
CA LEU A 449 -8.30 -30.38 4.13
C LEU A 449 -8.28 -30.50 5.67
N ILE A 450 -9.34 -31.02 6.28
CA ILE A 450 -9.41 -31.24 7.74
C ILE A 450 -8.49 -32.38 8.13
N ASP A 451 -8.49 -33.48 7.38
CA ASP A 451 -7.65 -34.64 7.64
C ASP A 451 -6.16 -34.28 7.54
N ARG A 452 -5.80 -33.43 6.57
CA ARG A 452 -4.41 -32.97 6.38
C ARG A 452 -3.97 -31.91 7.39
N PHE A 453 -4.77 -30.85 7.55
CA PHE A 453 -4.33 -29.64 8.25
C PHE A 453 -4.98 -29.44 9.63
N GLY A 454 -5.82 -30.38 10.05
CA GLY A 454 -6.53 -30.34 11.33
C GLY A 454 -7.85 -29.58 11.29
N ILE A 455 -8.60 -29.72 12.39
CA ILE A 455 -9.96 -29.19 12.55
C ILE A 455 -10.05 -27.66 12.44
N ASP A 456 -8.98 -26.93 12.77
CA ASP A 456 -8.96 -25.47 12.69
C ASP A 456 -9.24 -24.96 11.28
N THR A 457 -8.87 -25.74 10.26
CA THR A 457 -9.14 -25.46 8.85
C THR A 457 -10.63 -25.31 8.56
N LEU A 458 -11.50 -26.02 9.30
CA LEU A 458 -12.95 -25.87 9.18
C LEU A 458 -13.39 -24.42 9.47
N PHE A 459 -12.83 -23.81 10.51
CA PHE A 459 -13.16 -22.42 10.86
C PHE A 459 -12.64 -21.45 9.79
N ILE A 460 -11.47 -21.72 9.21
CA ILE A 460 -10.93 -20.92 8.11
C ILE A 460 -11.84 -21.02 6.88
N LEU A 461 -12.27 -22.22 6.48
CA LEU A 461 -13.20 -22.42 5.38
C LEU A 461 -14.53 -21.69 5.62
N GLN A 462 -15.06 -21.74 6.84
CA GLN A 462 -16.26 -20.99 7.21
C GLN A 462 -16.04 -19.47 7.12
N ARG A 463 -14.86 -18.96 7.52
CA ARG A 463 -14.50 -17.55 7.36
C ARG A 463 -14.44 -17.17 5.89
N LEU A 464 -13.77 -17.96 5.05
CA LEU A 464 -13.69 -17.72 3.59
C LEU A 464 -15.08 -17.72 2.93
N GLN A 465 -15.99 -18.60 3.35
CA GLN A 465 -17.38 -18.59 2.89
C GLN A 465 -18.11 -17.32 3.31
N LYS A 466 -18.02 -16.93 4.59
CA LYS A 466 -18.64 -15.68 5.09
C LYS A 466 -18.07 -14.42 4.43
N MET A 467 -16.78 -14.45 4.09
CA MET A 467 -16.09 -13.38 3.36
C MET A 467 -16.34 -13.44 1.85
N LYS A 468 -17.07 -14.45 1.34
CA LYS A 468 -17.43 -14.63 -0.07
C LYS A 468 -16.25 -14.92 -1.01
N TYR A 469 -15.17 -15.49 -0.47
CA TYR A 469 -14.02 -16.00 -1.22
C TYR A 469 -14.19 -17.48 -1.61
N LEU A 470 -15.07 -18.19 -0.91
CA LEU A 470 -15.33 -19.61 -1.13
C LEU A 470 -16.83 -19.87 -1.17
N ALA A 471 -17.29 -20.69 -2.12
CA ALA A 471 -18.69 -21.11 -2.18
C ALA A 471 -18.82 -22.45 -2.90
N LYS A 472 -19.90 -23.16 -2.58
CA LYS A 472 -20.40 -24.24 -3.43
C LYS A 472 -20.93 -23.68 -4.74
N LYS A 473 -20.98 -24.50 -5.79
CA LYS A 473 -21.50 -24.10 -7.11
C LYS A 473 -22.97 -23.67 -7.02
N SER A 474 -23.76 -24.38 -6.21
CA SER A 474 -25.16 -24.05 -5.91
C SER A 474 -25.31 -22.64 -5.31
N SER A 475 -24.38 -22.23 -4.44
CA SER A 475 -24.32 -20.91 -3.82
C SER A 475 -23.39 -19.92 -4.54
N GLY A 476 -23.01 -20.18 -5.79
CA GLY A 476 -22.02 -19.36 -6.52
C GLY A 476 -22.41 -17.89 -6.74
N ASN A 477 -23.68 -17.52 -6.52
CA ASN A 477 -24.14 -16.13 -6.53
C ASN A 477 -23.71 -15.33 -5.29
N GLU A 478 -23.32 -16.00 -4.21
CA GLU A 478 -22.91 -15.35 -2.95
C GLU A 478 -21.50 -14.78 -3.02
N LEU A 479 -20.66 -15.29 -3.93
CA LEU A 479 -19.28 -14.84 -4.17
C LEU A 479 -19.21 -13.34 -4.51
N LEU A 480 -18.05 -12.73 -4.28
CA LEU A 480 -17.78 -11.32 -4.58
C LEU A 480 -18.02 -11.00 -6.07
N LEU A 481 -17.47 -11.83 -6.96
CA LEU A 481 -17.63 -11.69 -8.40
C LEU A 481 -18.90 -12.42 -8.88
N LYS A 482 -19.76 -11.72 -9.63
CA LYS A 482 -21.04 -12.26 -10.13
C LYS A 482 -20.93 -12.98 -11.46
N ARG A 483 -19.76 -12.96 -12.07
CA ARG A 483 -19.44 -13.59 -13.36
C ARG A 483 -18.19 -14.43 -13.24
N ASN A 484 -18.03 -15.39 -14.15
CA ASN A 484 -16.78 -16.15 -14.20
C ASN A 484 -15.64 -15.22 -14.61
N TYR A 485 -14.43 -15.54 -14.18
CA TYR A 485 -13.29 -14.69 -14.45
C TYR A 485 -13.03 -14.53 -15.95
N ARG A 486 -13.23 -15.56 -16.77
CA ARG A 486 -13.08 -15.46 -18.24
C ARG A 486 -13.92 -14.34 -18.87
N SER A 487 -15.16 -14.13 -18.41
CA SER A 487 -15.98 -13.02 -18.91
C SER A 487 -15.40 -11.67 -18.50
N ILE A 488 -14.95 -11.56 -17.26
CA ILE A 488 -14.33 -10.34 -16.72
C ILE A 488 -13.02 -10.06 -17.46
N ALA A 489 -12.20 -11.09 -17.66
CA ALA A 489 -10.94 -11.03 -18.37
C ALA A 489 -11.14 -10.61 -19.83
N LYS A 490 -12.20 -11.08 -20.49
CA LYS A 490 -12.57 -10.58 -21.81
C LYS A 490 -12.95 -9.10 -21.76
N TRP A 491 -13.83 -8.69 -20.84
CA TRP A 491 -14.31 -7.30 -20.79
C TRP A 491 -13.25 -6.28 -20.42
N LEU A 492 -12.36 -6.62 -19.49
CA LEU A 492 -11.30 -5.74 -18.99
C LEU A 492 -9.92 -6.03 -19.62
N GLU A 493 -9.84 -6.99 -20.54
CA GLU A 493 -8.58 -7.44 -21.15
C GLU A 493 -7.51 -7.79 -20.09
N THR A 494 -7.89 -8.46 -18.99
CA THR A 494 -6.92 -8.80 -17.92
C THR A 494 -5.90 -9.84 -18.37
N LEU A 495 -6.23 -10.64 -19.39
CA LEU A 495 -5.34 -11.58 -20.04
C LEU A 495 -5.13 -11.13 -21.50
N PRO A 496 -4.20 -10.18 -21.76
CA PRO A 496 -3.87 -9.81 -23.13
C PRO A 496 -3.31 -11.03 -23.88
N ILE A 497 -3.73 -11.21 -25.13
CA ILE A 497 -3.21 -12.27 -26.00
C ILE A 497 -2.02 -11.67 -26.76
N ASP A 498 -0.85 -12.29 -26.66
CA ASP A 498 0.30 -11.92 -27.46
C ASP A 498 0.05 -12.41 -28.90
N GLU A 499 -0.40 -11.52 -29.78
CA GLU A 499 -0.66 -11.83 -31.20
C GLU A 499 0.64 -12.20 -31.97
N ASN A 500 1.81 -12.14 -31.32
CA ASN A 500 3.12 -12.44 -31.88
C ASN A 500 3.75 -13.72 -31.30
N GLU A 501 3.08 -14.88 -31.44
CA GLU A 501 3.65 -16.19 -31.07
C GLU A 501 4.97 -16.55 -31.80
N ASN A 502 5.41 -15.74 -32.78
CA ASN A 502 6.62 -15.97 -33.59
C ASN A 502 7.81 -15.04 -33.30
N SER A 503 7.80 -14.28 -32.20
CA SER A 503 9.00 -13.55 -31.76
C SER A 503 9.20 -13.66 -30.26
N ASN A 504 10.04 -14.61 -29.84
CA ASN A 504 10.70 -14.73 -28.53
C ASN A 504 9.95 -14.06 -27.36
N ALA A 505 9.17 -14.83 -26.59
CA ALA A 505 8.53 -14.40 -25.35
C ALA A 505 9.49 -13.67 -24.36
N GLU A 506 10.79 -13.94 -24.44
CA GLU A 506 11.84 -13.23 -23.69
C GLU A 506 12.02 -11.74 -24.06
N LYS A 507 11.64 -11.31 -25.27
CA LYS A 507 11.83 -9.94 -25.77
C LYS A 507 10.68 -8.98 -25.45
N GLU A 508 9.49 -9.47 -25.11
CA GLU A 508 8.32 -8.63 -24.77
C GLU A 508 8.01 -8.61 -23.27
N ALA A 509 8.38 -9.66 -22.51
CA ALA A 509 8.45 -9.59 -21.04
C ALA A 509 9.45 -8.52 -20.54
N SER A 510 10.39 -8.13 -21.41
CA SER A 510 11.34 -7.05 -21.23
C SER A 510 10.87 -5.71 -21.84
N SER A 511 9.66 -5.63 -22.39
CA SER A 511 9.09 -4.36 -22.85
C SER A 511 8.64 -3.53 -21.64
N PRO A 512 9.11 -2.29 -21.47
CA PRO A 512 8.81 -1.44 -20.31
C PRO A 512 7.35 -0.97 -20.24
N THR A 513 6.48 -1.42 -21.16
CA THR A 513 5.09 -0.99 -21.30
C THR A 513 4.06 -2.07 -21.02
N SER A 514 4.48 -3.34 -20.89
CA SER A 514 3.53 -4.40 -20.56
C SER A 514 3.08 -4.28 -19.10
N LEU A 515 1.76 -4.38 -18.85
CA LEU A 515 1.18 -4.32 -17.51
C LEU A 515 0.96 -5.71 -16.89
N SER A 516 1.22 -6.79 -17.65
CA SER A 516 0.97 -8.18 -17.24
C SER A 516 2.17 -8.87 -16.59
N PHE A 517 3.28 -8.14 -16.40
CA PHE A 517 4.57 -8.72 -16.01
C PHE A 517 4.64 -9.20 -14.55
N ALA A 518 3.81 -8.68 -13.63
CA ALA A 518 3.99 -8.95 -12.20
C ALA A 518 3.16 -10.15 -11.69
N PHE A 519 2.22 -10.69 -12.47
CA PHE A 519 1.30 -11.75 -12.05
C PHE A 519 0.96 -12.72 -13.19
N CYS A 520 1.86 -13.65 -13.53
CA CYS A 520 1.58 -14.76 -14.47
C CYS A 520 0.92 -14.37 -15.81
N GLY A 521 1.24 -13.20 -16.38
CA GLY A 521 0.60 -12.71 -17.61
C GLY A 521 -0.75 -12.02 -17.41
N VAL A 522 -1.18 -11.82 -16.16
CA VAL A 522 -2.43 -11.14 -15.80
C VAL A 522 -2.16 -9.67 -15.47
N VAL A 523 -2.99 -8.78 -16.02
CA VAL A 523 -3.16 -7.42 -15.53
C VAL A 523 -4.27 -7.43 -14.48
N PRO A 524 -3.99 -7.08 -13.20
CA PRO A 524 -4.99 -7.07 -12.14
C PRO A 524 -6.25 -6.27 -12.49
N ILE A 525 -7.40 -6.69 -11.94
CA ILE A 525 -8.69 -6.02 -12.17
C ILE A 525 -8.61 -4.58 -11.63
N THR A 526 -8.01 -4.37 -10.46
CA THR A 526 -7.78 -3.04 -9.87
C THR A 526 -7.02 -2.11 -10.80
N ILE A 527 -5.97 -2.62 -11.45
CA ILE A 527 -5.15 -1.87 -12.40
C ILE A 527 -5.93 -1.57 -13.68
N ARG A 528 -6.68 -2.53 -14.23
CA ARG A 528 -7.52 -2.29 -15.42
C ARG A 528 -8.62 -1.27 -15.14
N ILE A 529 -9.21 -1.29 -13.94
CA ILE A 529 -10.17 -0.27 -13.51
C ILE A 529 -9.49 1.09 -13.41
N LEU A 530 -8.31 1.17 -12.79
CA LEU A 530 -7.55 2.42 -12.69
C LEU A 530 -7.19 2.97 -14.08
N GLN A 531 -6.72 2.11 -14.98
CA GLN A 531 -6.43 2.46 -16.36
C GLN A 531 -7.69 2.97 -17.07
N LEU A 532 -8.84 2.29 -16.92
CA LEU A 532 -10.13 2.65 -17.52
C LEU A 532 -10.63 4.07 -17.16
N LEU A 533 -10.20 4.62 -16.02
CA LEU A 533 -10.53 6.00 -15.63
C LEU A 533 -9.88 7.04 -16.54
N TYR A 534 -8.71 6.73 -17.12
CA TYR A 534 -7.88 7.65 -17.91
C TYR A 534 -7.77 7.22 -19.38
N GLU A 535 -7.72 5.93 -19.65
CA GLU A 535 -7.48 5.33 -20.97
C GLU A 535 -8.44 4.15 -21.21
N ARG A 536 -9.14 4.17 -22.35
CA ARG A 536 -10.12 3.12 -22.72
C ARG A 536 -9.86 2.46 -24.07
N THR A 537 -8.71 2.70 -24.68
CA THR A 537 -8.26 2.03 -25.93
C THR A 537 -8.34 0.51 -25.83
N PHE A 538 -7.92 -0.08 -24.71
CA PHE A 538 -7.87 -1.52 -24.49
C PHE A 538 -9.29 -2.16 -24.52
N LEU A 539 -10.30 -1.44 -24.02
CA LEU A 539 -11.70 -1.89 -24.04
C LEU A 539 -12.31 -1.95 -25.45
N SER A 540 -11.75 -1.20 -26.42
CA SER A 540 -12.32 -1.10 -27.76
C SER A 540 -12.41 -2.44 -28.50
N LYS A 541 -11.51 -3.39 -28.17
CA LYS A 541 -11.50 -4.75 -28.72
C LYS A 541 -12.63 -5.62 -28.18
N SER A 542 -13.07 -5.39 -26.95
CA SER A 542 -13.86 -6.36 -26.19
C SER A 542 -15.24 -5.87 -25.74
N TYR A 543 -15.46 -4.56 -25.69
CA TYR A 543 -16.72 -3.93 -25.23
C TYR A 543 -17.09 -2.74 -26.14
N SER A 544 -17.86 -3.01 -27.22
CA SER A 544 -18.09 -2.05 -28.31
C SER A 544 -19.31 -1.13 -28.18
N SER A 545 -20.13 -1.24 -27.15
CA SER A 545 -21.33 -0.42 -27.01
C SER A 545 -21.00 0.96 -26.40
N GLN A 546 -20.67 1.91 -27.27
CA GLN A 546 -20.60 3.37 -27.04
C GLN A 546 -19.54 3.84 -26.03
N GLN A 547 -18.27 3.86 -26.46
CA GLN A 547 -17.19 4.51 -25.70
C GLN A 547 -17.31 6.05 -25.80
N PRO A 548 -17.51 6.78 -24.68
CA PRO A 548 -17.69 8.23 -24.70
C PRO A 548 -16.38 9.00 -24.92
N PHE A 549 -15.22 8.42 -24.56
CA PHE A 549 -13.87 8.96 -24.79
C PHE A 549 -12.83 7.83 -24.85
N ILE A 550 -11.68 8.12 -25.47
CA ILE A 550 -10.55 7.18 -25.58
C ILE A 550 -9.45 7.52 -24.55
N LEU A 551 -9.18 8.81 -24.34
CA LEU A 551 -8.22 9.33 -23.36
C LEU A 551 -8.87 10.49 -22.59
N SER A 552 -8.60 10.56 -21.28
CA SER A 552 -9.06 11.63 -20.39
C SER A 552 -7.96 12.04 -19.43
N ARG A 553 -7.86 13.35 -19.14
CA ARG A 553 -6.97 13.90 -18.11
C ARG A 553 -7.56 13.75 -16.71
N GLU A 554 -8.88 13.88 -16.58
CA GLU A 554 -9.60 13.66 -15.32
C GLU A 554 -10.11 12.20 -15.28
N PRO A 555 -10.12 11.54 -14.12
CA PRO A 555 -10.70 10.22 -13.99
C PRO A 555 -12.22 10.28 -14.25
N SER A 556 -12.74 9.36 -15.07
CA SER A 556 -14.16 9.37 -15.43
C SER A 556 -14.80 8.00 -15.51
N LEU A 557 -16.02 7.90 -14.96
CA LEU A 557 -16.89 6.71 -14.96
C LEU A 557 -18.06 6.81 -15.97
N ILE A 558 -17.99 7.75 -16.92
CA ILE A 558 -19.06 7.90 -17.93
C ILE A 558 -19.23 6.58 -18.68
N ALA A 559 -20.48 6.11 -18.79
CA ALA A 559 -20.88 4.88 -19.49
C ALA A 559 -20.23 3.57 -19.01
N THR A 560 -19.66 3.51 -17.80
CA THR A 560 -19.06 2.26 -17.28
C THR A 560 -19.92 1.55 -16.24
N LYS A 561 -20.99 2.20 -15.73
CA LYS A 561 -21.85 1.67 -14.66
C LYS A 561 -22.45 0.28 -14.97
N GLU A 562 -22.82 0.03 -16.23
CA GLU A 562 -23.34 -1.29 -16.65
C GLU A 562 -22.28 -2.39 -16.60
N LEU A 563 -21.02 -2.06 -16.87
CA LEU A 563 -19.91 -3.00 -16.74
C LEU A 563 -19.73 -3.39 -15.26
N PHE A 564 -19.69 -2.40 -14.36
CA PHE A 564 -19.59 -2.65 -12.92
C PHE A 564 -20.78 -3.45 -12.37
N GLU A 565 -22.00 -3.16 -12.82
CA GLU A 565 -23.18 -3.96 -12.47
C GLU A 565 -23.06 -5.40 -12.95
N LYS A 566 -22.55 -5.64 -14.17
CA LYS A 566 -22.36 -7.00 -14.67
C LYS A 566 -21.33 -7.77 -13.84
N ILE A 567 -20.25 -7.12 -13.39
CA ILE A 567 -19.15 -7.76 -12.64
C ILE A 567 -19.55 -7.99 -11.17
N TYR A 568 -20.09 -6.97 -10.50
CA TYR A 568 -20.32 -6.96 -9.04
C TYR A 568 -21.79 -7.12 -8.63
N GLY A 569 -22.73 -6.98 -9.57
CA GLY A 569 -24.17 -7.06 -9.30
C GLY A 569 -24.79 -5.79 -8.70
N ASN A 570 -24.03 -4.71 -8.59
CA ASN A 570 -24.48 -3.45 -7.99
C ASN A 570 -23.91 -2.23 -8.75
N LYS A 571 -24.79 -1.36 -9.27
CA LYS A 571 -24.41 -0.11 -9.95
C LYS A 571 -23.76 0.92 -9.02
N MET A 572 -24.07 0.86 -7.73
CA MET A 572 -23.60 1.81 -6.72
C MET A 572 -22.21 1.49 -6.17
N VAL A 573 -21.60 0.38 -6.61
CA VAL A 573 -20.20 0.04 -6.30
C VAL A 573 -19.24 1.13 -6.80
N VAL A 574 -19.65 1.96 -7.76
CA VAL A 574 -18.84 3.07 -8.25
C VAL A 574 -19.54 4.41 -8.09
N GLN A 575 -18.79 5.42 -7.66
CA GLN A 575 -19.25 6.80 -7.54
C GLN A 575 -18.22 7.75 -8.13
N GLU A 576 -18.68 8.76 -8.87
CA GLU A 576 -17.87 9.91 -9.32
C GLU A 576 -18.44 11.17 -8.67
N LEU A 577 -17.58 12.00 -8.09
CA LEU A 577 -17.93 13.26 -7.44
C LEU A 577 -16.99 14.37 -7.92
N ALA A 578 -17.55 15.49 -8.34
CA ALA A 578 -16.82 16.76 -8.42
C ALA A 578 -16.90 17.44 -7.05
N LEU A 579 -15.76 17.72 -6.44
CA LEU A 579 -15.65 18.39 -5.13
C LEU A 579 -15.51 19.91 -5.26
N VAL A 580 -15.25 20.39 -6.47
CA VAL A 580 -15.14 21.81 -6.80
C VAL A 580 -16.18 22.16 -7.88
N PRO A 581 -16.81 23.35 -7.85
CA PRO A 581 -17.74 23.78 -8.89
C PRO A 581 -17.06 23.79 -10.26
N LYS A 582 -17.63 23.06 -11.24
CA LYS A 582 -17.21 23.17 -12.63
C LYS A 582 -17.85 24.41 -13.26
N PRO A 583 -17.14 25.20 -14.08
CA PRO A 583 -17.71 26.38 -14.71
C PRO A 583 -18.94 25.97 -15.54
N SER A 584 -20.05 26.68 -15.33
CA SER A 584 -21.28 26.46 -16.11
C SER A 584 -20.95 26.58 -17.60
N LYS A 585 -21.36 25.58 -18.40
CA LYS A 585 -21.28 25.63 -19.87
C LYS A 585 -22.24 26.69 -20.38
N LYS A 586 -21.94 27.98 -20.19
CA LYS A 586 -22.63 29.04 -20.93
C LYS A 586 -22.31 28.84 -22.40
N SER A 587 -23.37 28.70 -23.19
CA SER A 587 -23.32 28.56 -24.64
C SER A 587 -22.32 29.54 -25.23
N ARG A 588 -21.33 29.02 -25.98
CA ARG A 588 -20.43 29.84 -26.80
C ARG A 588 -21.28 30.73 -27.72
N ILE A 589 -21.46 31.99 -27.35
CA ILE A 589 -21.79 33.03 -28.32
C ILE A 589 -20.52 33.17 -29.16
N LYS A 590 -20.63 32.81 -30.45
CA LYS A 590 -19.59 33.05 -31.45
C LYS A 590 -19.38 34.55 -31.55
N SER A 591 -18.36 35.09 -30.87
CA SER A 591 -17.73 36.32 -31.31
C SER A 591 -16.51 35.93 -32.14
N SER A 592 -16.63 36.21 -33.44
CA SER A 592 -15.53 36.22 -34.39
C SER A 592 -14.52 37.30 -34.02
N ASN A 593 -13.26 37.00 -34.27
CA ASN A 593 -12.09 37.89 -34.24
C ASN A 593 -11.41 38.08 -32.88
N SER A 594 -10.60 37.10 -32.51
CA SER A 594 -9.20 37.38 -32.17
C SER A 594 -8.32 36.23 -32.61
N ASN A 595 -7.45 36.50 -33.59
CA ASN A 595 -6.30 35.66 -33.89
C ASN A 595 -5.32 35.75 -32.72
N SER A 596 -5.55 34.95 -31.68
CA SER A 596 -4.49 34.56 -30.76
C SER A 596 -4.05 33.16 -31.17
N SER A 597 -2.89 33.11 -31.82
CA SER A 597 -2.05 31.92 -31.93
C SER A 597 -2.10 31.14 -30.61
N SER A 598 -2.79 30.00 -30.61
CA SER A 598 -2.80 29.08 -29.48
C SER A 598 -1.38 28.55 -29.31
N ASN A 599 -0.62 29.22 -28.44
CA ASN A 599 0.63 28.69 -27.92
C ASN A 599 0.35 27.28 -27.42
N LYS A 600 0.86 26.27 -28.13
CA LYS A 600 1.12 24.93 -27.60
C LYS A 600 2.11 25.13 -26.45
N LYS A 601 1.60 25.51 -25.27
CA LYS A 601 2.42 25.66 -24.07
C LYS A 601 2.88 24.27 -23.65
N ASN A 602 4.17 24.14 -23.36
CA ASN A 602 4.81 22.90 -22.91
C ASN A 602 4.14 22.37 -21.64
N TYR A 603 3.25 21.39 -21.79
CA TYR A 603 2.62 20.64 -20.69
C TYR A 603 3.61 19.63 -20.09
N GLN A 604 4.66 20.12 -19.44
CA GLN A 604 5.64 19.27 -18.72
C GLN A 604 5.30 19.06 -17.24
N HIS A 605 4.25 19.72 -16.71
CA HIS A 605 3.88 19.57 -15.31
C HIS A 605 3.12 18.25 -15.08
N ARG A 606 3.53 17.48 -14.06
CA ARG A 606 2.82 16.26 -13.65
C ARG A 606 1.69 16.66 -12.71
N ASP A 607 0.48 16.21 -12.97
CA ASP A 607 -0.65 16.37 -12.03
C ASP A 607 -0.60 15.26 -11.00
N VAL A 608 -0.85 15.60 -9.74
CA VAL A 608 -0.95 14.60 -8.66
C VAL A 608 -2.31 13.92 -8.72
N SER A 609 -2.31 12.59 -8.62
CA SER A 609 -3.52 11.79 -8.41
C SER A 609 -3.26 10.88 -7.22
N ILE A 610 -4.06 11.04 -6.16
CA ILE A 610 -3.97 10.25 -4.94
C ILE A 610 -4.80 8.98 -5.12
N ILE A 611 -4.20 7.82 -4.90
CA ILE A 611 -4.88 6.53 -4.97
C ILE A 611 -4.89 5.91 -3.58
N ILE A 612 -6.08 5.76 -3.00
CA ILE A 612 -6.29 5.12 -1.70
C ILE A 612 -6.65 3.65 -1.92
N PHE A 613 -5.95 2.74 -1.24
CA PHE A 613 -6.31 1.33 -1.13
C PHE A 613 -6.85 1.01 0.26
N LEU A 614 -8.05 0.42 0.31
CA LEU A 614 -8.68 -0.14 1.50
C LEU A 614 -8.66 -1.66 1.46
N GLY A 615 -8.28 -2.31 2.55
CA GLY A 615 -8.12 -3.76 2.64
C GLY A 615 -6.77 -4.27 2.11
N GLY A 616 -5.77 -3.39 2.03
CA GLY A 616 -4.40 -3.72 1.65
C GLY A 616 -4.11 -3.71 0.15
N ILE A 617 -2.85 -3.44 -0.17
CA ILE A 617 -2.27 -3.49 -1.52
C ILE A 617 -1.11 -4.50 -1.57
N THR A 618 -0.92 -5.17 -2.69
CA THR A 618 0.28 -5.99 -2.95
C THR A 618 1.41 -5.16 -3.56
N LEU A 619 2.67 -5.54 -3.33
CA LEU A 619 3.80 -4.81 -3.91
C LEU A 619 3.90 -5.03 -5.44
N GLY A 620 3.39 -6.15 -5.95
CA GLY A 620 3.19 -6.37 -7.39
C GLY A 620 2.18 -5.39 -8.00
N GLU A 621 1.07 -5.09 -7.33
CA GLU A 621 0.14 -4.04 -7.79
C GLU A 621 0.83 -2.67 -7.82
N VAL A 622 1.63 -2.32 -6.80
CA VAL A 622 2.42 -1.07 -6.78
C VAL A 622 3.35 -1.00 -8.00
N ALA A 623 4.06 -2.08 -8.31
CA ALA A 623 4.95 -2.15 -9.46
C ALA A 623 4.21 -1.89 -10.78
N ILE A 624 3.01 -2.47 -10.95
CA ILE A 624 2.19 -2.26 -12.14
C ILE A 624 1.63 -0.82 -12.21
N ILE A 625 1.20 -0.22 -11.08
CA ILE A 625 0.74 1.18 -11.06
C ILE A 625 1.83 2.12 -11.57
N LYS A 626 3.11 1.85 -11.23
CA LYS A 626 4.25 2.66 -11.69
C LYS A 626 4.49 2.51 -13.20
N HIS A 627 4.35 1.30 -13.74
CA HIS A 627 4.40 1.09 -15.19
C HIS A 627 3.20 1.70 -15.93
N LEU A 628 2.00 1.64 -15.32
CA LEU A 628 0.80 2.30 -15.85
C LEU A 628 1.01 3.82 -15.93
N GLN A 629 1.61 4.43 -14.90
CA GLN A 629 1.94 5.85 -14.90
C GLN A 629 2.82 6.22 -16.10
N GLU A 630 3.84 5.43 -16.40
CA GLU A 630 4.72 5.65 -17.54
C GLU A 630 4.01 5.42 -18.88
N SER A 631 3.18 4.38 -18.99
CA SER A 631 2.34 4.10 -20.16
C SER A 631 1.37 5.25 -20.47
N LEU A 632 0.73 5.82 -19.44
CA LEU A 632 -0.12 7.01 -19.56
C LEU A 632 0.69 8.24 -19.99
N ARG A 633 1.91 8.41 -19.46
CA ARG A 633 2.81 9.50 -19.83
C ARG A 633 3.15 9.49 -21.31
N LEU A 634 3.41 8.32 -21.88
CA LEU A 634 3.65 8.15 -23.32
C LEU A 634 2.45 8.55 -24.18
N LYS A 635 1.23 8.48 -23.63
CA LYS A 635 -0.04 8.86 -24.29
C LYS A 635 -0.45 10.31 -24.01
N GLY A 636 0.43 11.10 -23.41
CA GLY A 636 0.18 12.52 -23.09
C GLY A 636 -0.64 12.75 -21.82
N ILE A 637 -0.86 11.72 -21.00
CA ILE A 637 -1.51 11.82 -19.69
C ILE A 637 -0.41 11.84 -18.62
N HIS A 638 -0.03 13.04 -18.19
CA HIS A 638 1.08 13.25 -17.25
C HIS A 638 0.60 13.22 -15.79
N LYS A 639 0.26 12.03 -15.27
CA LYS A 639 -0.07 11.85 -13.84
C LYS A 639 1.14 11.41 -13.01
N ARG A 640 1.17 11.84 -11.75
CA ARG A 640 1.99 11.27 -10.67
C ARG A 640 1.04 10.61 -9.67
N PHE A 641 1.06 9.29 -9.60
CA PHE A 641 0.26 8.51 -8.67
C PHE A 641 0.94 8.44 -7.31
N ILE A 642 0.29 9.02 -6.30
CA ILE A 642 0.67 8.88 -4.89
C ILE A 642 -0.26 7.86 -4.28
N ILE A 643 0.29 6.70 -3.93
CA ILE A 643 -0.45 5.56 -3.41
C ILE A 643 -0.46 5.66 -1.89
N ILE A 644 -1.65 5.69 -1.30
CA ILE A 644 -1.88 5.66 0.14
C ILE A 644 -2.62 4.36 0.46
N ALA A 645 -2.04 3.44 1.21
CA ALA A 645 -2.73 2.22 1.62
C ALA A 645 -2.80 2.09 3.13
N ASP A 646 -3.85 1.42 3.62
CA ASP A 646 -3.98 1.08 5.03
C ASP A 646 -2.91 0.07 5.50
N GLY A 647 -2.39 -0.76 4.59
CA GLY A 647 -1.26 -1.65 4.81
C GLY A 647 -0.89 -2.45 3.56
N ILE A 648 0.17 -3.27 3.67
CA ILE A 648 0.47 -4.28 2.66
C ILE A 648 -0.44 -5.49 2.92
N PHE A 649 -1.07 -5.99 1.86
CA PHE A 649 -1.88 -7.20 1.98
C PHE A 649 -0.96 -8.39 2.24
N ARG A 650 -1.25 -9.14 3.30
CA ARG A 650 -0.64 -10.44 3.59
C ARG A 650 -1.76 -11.41 3.91
N LEU A 651 -1.68 -12.62 3.35
CA LEU A 651 -2.59 -13.68 3.75
C LEU A 651 -2.14 -14.18 5.12
N LEU A 652 -2.88 -13.80 6.17
CA LEU A 652 -2.61 -14.23 7.54
C LEU A 652 -3.38 -15.53 7.85
N PRO A 653 -2.82 -16.41 8.68
CA PRO A 653 -3.32 -17.78 8.91
C PRO A 653 -4.73 -17.91 9.53
#